data_AF-C2KXI6-F1
#
_entry.id   AF-C2KXI6-F1
#
_cell.length_a   1.000
_cell.length_b   1.000
_cell.length_c   1.000
_cell.angle_alpha   90.00
_cell.angle_beta   90.00
_cell.angle_gamma   90.00
#
_symmetry.space_group_name_H-M   'P 1'
#
loop_
_entity.id
_entity.type
_entity.pdbx_description
1 polymer ?
#
loop_
_entity_poly.entity_id
_entity_poly.type
_entity_poly.pdbx_seq_one_letter_code
_entity_poly.pdbx_strand_id
1 'polypeptide(L)'
;MESYLGFFKGGRQMNGLLKMQYKKIRRFIRQYVNGAKGFLSIFLALTVSPLLLCTFMFIEYARFQSINELMQEIMGSSLFSTLGSYDSYLEERFDLLAVAQDVDINSLYNNYATQNTNSLGKAVSLTGTQAQGQHDFGKGDILKQQLYEASEKPVLTQALWDGLNIDSLIEKLGEVKQVKQLSAMADVADKATQFGDDATKMIKAGLDSYDKSTTYTANFDKYDVAAENFRAALAAVDAAKSSGGSALAAAEQNAEAAAKQYAEASQELNDSLGELSEKIGELLESSGKLAEDLFQVQDSISKYKQAGASEGAESVGADAYGWFNMMYGMVEDFRKTNVSESYQSQVNAEQAKFRTQTESLRTFVAAGQGASAMLSDPYKPVQVSSFKRNIAEQLLDLKNRLNHSATDDNEGIQEIKDFADLAKDILDLKVLYDGNLNSQLDTSVLVHTDSFDTSGLLTASSLAGIIDDSVEFLDGIKNANVFKAITKLVSFLVNLTTFLVGVIAWIAEHFVNLVRFLAQPKEYYHAFLLYGYAAYNLPNRTTYMEGSTLTDYEFKKIFNLAGGNYSAETTGSLKDVVNIQDSSGSDPMLKGAELEYMLTGANSEYAAQAGAFFDGYMFRLASDSVAVVRSDILQALSVTGPGRIAATIIFLIIEPLLDMIVLVNGGKEPLFKEVAYLSSRGLIYLGKDLWNCTNISDRMKEQVNGQFKREVDGINAEIDKKEEERAKNSTGKDLVKHGSQGSTAEEKMKEENGYFLMDYTGHGAILQILCTPLEDYSKRIQNIIQMEAKEYYKGKSSFSIDKAYTSIHSNTEYHLKPFMGLSPSLTGGFPMKKERDLAY
;
A
#
# COMPACT_ATOMS: atom_id res chain seq x y z
N MET A 1 -90.22 -28.75 133.57
CA MET A 1 -90.47 -27.32 133.84
C MET A 1 -91.13 -26.71 132.62
N GLU A 2 -91.94 -25.67 132.81
CA GLU A 2 -92.64 -24.87 131.78
C GLU A 2 -91.65 -24.17 130.79
N SER A 3 -91.98 -23.59 129.62
CA SER A 3 -93.07 -23.66 128.60
C SER A 3 -92.55 -22.88 127.34
N TYR A 4 -93.24 -22.29 126.33
CA TYR A 4 -94.64 -22.04 125.93
C TYR A 4 -94.69 -21.60 124.43
N LEU A 5 -95.84 -21.75 123.73
CA LEU A 5 -96.28 -21.03 122.49
C LEU A 5 -95.46 -21.20 121.16
N GLY A 6 -96.11 -21.10 119.97
CA GLY A 6 -95.33 -20.83 118.73
C GLY A 6 -95.76 -21.18 117.26
N PHE A 7 -97.02 -21.53 116.92
CA PHE A 7 -97.65 -21.44 115.56
C PHE A 7 -96.98 -21.93 114.22
N PHE A 8 -97.75 -22.76 113.47
CA PHE A 8 -97.93 -22.81 111.98
C PHE A 8 -96.80 -23.17 110.96
N LYS A 9 -96.99 -24.31 110.26
CA LYS A 9 -96.88 -24.45 108.79
C LYS A 9 -97.47 -25.79 108.29
N GLY A 10 -98.01 -25.83 107.07
CA GLY A 10 -98.54 -27.09 106.48
C GLY A 10 -98.67 -27.05 104.96
N GLY A 11 -98.28 -28.13 104.27
CA GLY A 11 -98.44 -28.28 102.83
C GLY A 11 -97.79 -29.54 102.24
N ARG A 12 -98.60 -30.46 101.70
CA ARG A 12 -98.17 -31.64 100.91
C ARG A 12 -99.32 -32.14 100.02
N GLN A 13 -99.27 -31.91 98.70
CA GLN A 13 -99.89 -32.82 97.70
C GLN A 13 -99.47 -32.57 96.23
N MET A 14 -98.88 -31.43 95.88
CA MET A 14 -98.59 -31.07 94.48
C MET A 14 -97.21 -31.55 93.97
N ASN A 15 -96.98 -32.88 93.88
CA ASN A 15 -95.68 -33.43 93.46
C ASN A 15 -95.72 -34.70 92.56
N GLY A 16 -96.91 -35.16 92.15
CA GLY A 16 -97.07 -36.36 91.32
C GLY A 16 -96.95 -36.11 89.80
N LEU A 17 -97.69 -35.12 89.28
CA LEU A 17 -97.90 -34.93 87.84
C LEU A 17 -96.62 -34.54 87.06
N LEU A 18 -95.79 -33.65 87.61
CA LEU A 18 -94.58 -33.12 86.95
C LEU A 18 -93.56 -34.22 86.57
N LYS A 19 -93.43 -35.27 87.39
CA LYS A 19 -92.44 -36.35 87.16
C LYS A 19 -92.78 -37.25 85.97
N MET A 20 -94.03 -37.29 85.52
CA MET A 20 -94.45 -38.22 84.46
C MET A 20 -94.20 -37.66 83.05
N GLN A 21 -94.45 -36.36 82.82
CA GLN A 21 -94.19 -35.72 81.52
C GLN A 21 -92.69 -35.66 81.19
N TYR A 22 -91.85 -35.29 82.18
CA TYR A 22 -90.40 -35.15 82.01
C TYR A 22 -89.71 -36.45 81.53
N LYS A 23 -90.25 -37.62 81.90
CA LYS A 23 -89.74 -38.94 81.47
C LYS A 23 -90.01 -39.26 80.00
N LYS A 24 -91.11 -38.76 79.41
CA LYS A 24 -91.41 -38.99 77.97
C LYS A 24 -90.47 -38.16 77.08
N ILE A 25 -90.33 -36.85 77.36
CA ILE A 25 -89.48 -35.93 76.60
C ILE A 25 -88.02 -36.44 76.56
N ARG A 26 -87.48 -36.88 77.70
CA ARG A 26 -86.09 -37.38 77.82
C ARG A 26 -85.81 -38.67 77.04
N ARG A 27 -86.84 -39.46 76.69
CA ARG A 27 -86.68 -40.64 75.80
C ARG A 27 -86.62 -40.24 74.33
N PHE A 28 -87.52 -39.36 73.89
CA PHE A 28 -87.60 -38.90 72.49
C PHE A 28 -86.29 -38.28 72.00
N ILE A 29 -85.72 -37.35 72.78
CA ILE A 29 -84.46 -36.66 72.44
C ILE A 29 -83.28 -37.65 72.33
N ARG A 30 -83.27 -38.74 73.12
CA ARG A 30 -82.16 -39.72 73.11
C ARG A 30 -82.13 -40.64 71.90
N GLN A 31 -83.24 -40.83 71.17
CA GLN A 31 -83.22 -41.67 69.96
C GLN A 31 -82.59 -40.95 68.75
N TYR A 32 -82.83 -39.65 68.58
CA TYR A 32 -82.26 -38.89 67.44
C TYR A 32 -80.75 -38.62 67.58
N VAL A 33 -80.25 -38.33 68.79
CA VAL A 33 -78.85 -37.90 69.01
C VAL A 33 -77.80 -38.98 68.70
N ASN A 34 -78.17 -40.27 68.75
CA ASN A 34 -77.19 -41.35 68.54
C ASN A 34 -76.96 -41.68 67.05
N GLY A 35 -77.97 -41.55 66.18
CA GLY A 35 -77.80 -41.78 64.73
C GLY A 35 -76.94 -40.71 64.05
N ALA A 36 -77.06 -39.46 64.52
CA ALA A 36 -76.36 -38.31 63.94
C ALA A 36 -74.82 -38.41 63.99
N LYS A 37 -74.23 -39.20 64.91
CA LYS A 37 -72.77 -39.28 65.07
C LYS A 37 -72.08 -39.97 63.88
N GLY A 38 -72.65 -41.06 63.37
CA GLY A 38 -72.13 -41.72 62.17
C GLY A 38 -72.27 -40.82 60.94
N PHE A 39 -73.42 -40.15 60.80
CA PHE A 39 -73.65 -39.19 59.71
C PHE A 39 -72.70 -38.00 59.78
N LEU A 40 -72.40 -37.46 60.98
CA LEU A 40 -71.41 -36.39 61.14
C LEU A 40 -70.00 -36.84 60.74
N SER A 41 -69.58 -38.05 61.11
CA SER A 41 -68.27 -38.59 60.71
C SER A 41 -68.18 -38.84 59.20
N ILE A 42 -69.24 -39.35 58.57
CA ILE A 42 -69.31 -39.57 57.12
C ILE A 42 -69.34 -38.22 56.37
N PHE A 43 -70.12 -37.24 56.85
CA PHE A 43 -70.18 -35.90 56.27
C PHE A 43 -68.87 -35.13 56.45
N LEU A 44 -68.21 -35.27 57.61
CA LEU A 44 -66.87 -34.72 57.85
C LEU A 44 -65.84 -35.37 56.93
N ALA A 45 -65.87 -36.69 56.73
CA ALA A 45 -65.02 -37.35 55.75
C ALA A 45 -65.32 -36.90 54.30
N LEU A 46 -66.59 -36.75 53.92
CA LEU A 46 -67.01 -36.28 52.60
C LEU A 46 -66.72 -34.79 52.33
N THR A 47 -66.45 -33.99 53.35
CA THR A 47 -66.10 -32.56 53.20
C THR A 47 -64.61 -32.31 53.39
N VAL A 48 -63.98 -32.97 54.37
CA VAL A 48 -62.55 -32.81 54.67
C VAL A 48 -61.68 -33.61 53.70
N SER A 49 -62.07 -34.81 53.23
CA SER A 49 -61.24 -35.57 52.29
C SER A 49 -61.08 -34.90 50.93
N PRO A 50 -62.13 -34.33 50.28
CA PRO A 50 -61.94 -33.54 49.06
C PRO A 50 -61.14 -32.26 49.31
N LEU A 51 -61.33 -31.59 50.46
CA LEU A 51 -60.54 -30.41 50.81
C LEU A 51 -59.06 -30.76 50.95
N LEU A 52 -58.73 -31.83 51.67
CA LEU A 52 -57.36 -32.34 51.80
C LEU A 52 -56.78 -32.79 50.46
N LEU A 53 -57.54 -33.46 49.61
CA LEU A 53 -57.10 -33.84 48.26
C LEU A 53 -56.75 -32.60 47.42
N CYS A 54 -57.57 -31.55 47.46
CA CYS A 54 -57.25 -30.27 46.82
C CYS A 54 -56.00 -29.62 47.45
N THR A 55 -55.87 -29.61 48.78
CA THR A 55 -54.67 -29.08 49.45
C THR A 55 -53.41 -29.85 49.06
N PHE A 56 -53.46 -31.18 48.99
CA PHE A 56 -52.34 -32.01 48.54
C PHE A 56 -52.05 -31.80 47.06
N MET A 57 -53.05 -31.63 46.20
CA MET A 57 -52.85 -31.24 44.79
C MET A 57 -52.17 -29.88 44.66
N PHE A 58 -52.55 -28.87 45.46
CA PHE A 58 -51.89 -27.55 45.42
C PHE A 58 -50.47 -27.58 45.97
N ILE A 59 -50.21 -28.33 47.06
CA ILE A 59 -48.86 -28.53 47.60
C ILE A 59 -47.98 -29.25 46.56
N GLU A 60 -48.48 -30.30 45.93
CA GLU A 60 -47.74 -31.07 44.95
C GLU A 60 -47.53 -30.29 43.64
N TYR A 61 -48.51 -29.50 43.19
CA TYR A 61 -48.35 -28.57 42.06
C TYR A 61 -47.27 -27.51 42.34
N ALA A 62 -47.33 -26.85 43.51
CA ALA A 62 -46.33 -25.86 43.91
C ALA A 62 -44.93 -26.50 44.04
N ARG A 63 -44.85 -27.73 44.55
CA ARG A 63 -43.62 -28.52 44.59
C ARG A 63 -43.11 -28.89 43.20
N PHE A 64 -43.96 -29.28 42.25
CA PHE A 64 -43.54 -29.54 40.87
C PHE A 64 -43.03 -28.27 40.18
N GLN A 65 -43.70 -27.14 40.36
CA GLN A 65 -43.24 -25.86 39.84
C GLN A 65 -41.87 -25.47 40.43
N SER A 66 -41.74 -25.49 41.76
CA SER A 66 -40.50 -25.16 42.47
C SER A 66 -39.34 -26.10 42.09
N ILE A 67 -39.56 -27.41 41.97
CA ILE A 67 -38.50 -28.34 41.51
C ILE A 67 -38.16 -28.10 40.04
N ASN A 68 -39.13 -27.75 39.19
CA ASN A 68 -38.88 -27.43 37.77
C ASN A 68 -38.09 -26.11 37.59
N GLU A 69 -38.27 -25.15 38.49
CA GLU A 69 -37.48 -23.91 38.57
C GLU A 69 -36.06 -24.20 39.11
N LEU A 70 -35.94 -24.90 40.25
CA LEU A 70 -34.66 -25.35 40.80
C LEU A 70 -33.86 -26.22 39.83
N MET A 71 -34.52 -27.04 39.00
CA MET A 71 -33.83 -27.86 38.00
C MET A 71 -33.26 -27.00 36.86
N GLN A 72 -33.92 -25.90 36.49
CA GLN A 72 -33.36 -24.93 35.55
C GLN A 72 -32.17 -24.17 36.15
N GLU A 73 -32.19 -23.84 37.45
CA GLU A 73 -31.04 -23.29 38.17
C GLU A 73 -29.87 -24.30 38.23
N ILE A 74 -30.15 -25.56 38.53
CA ILE A 74 -29.15 -26.66 38.52
C ILE A 74 -28.54 -26.86 37.14
N MET A 75 -29.34 -26.86 36.06
CA MET A 75 -28.82 -26.89 34.70
C MET A 75 -27.94 -25.67 34.43
N GLY A 76 -28.36 -24.47 34.84
CA GLY A 76 -27.59 -23.23 34.67
C GLY A 76 -26.26 -23.22 35.41
N SER A 77 -26.25 -23.63 36.68
CA SER A 77 -25.03 -23.76 37.47
C SER A 77 -24.10 -24.84 36.90
N SER A 78 -24.65 -25.94 36.39
CA SER A 78 -23.83 -27.02 35.80
C SER A 78 -23.25 -26.61 34.44
N LEU A 79 -24.01 -25.88 33.62
CA LEU A 79 -23.51 -25.23 32.40
C LEU A 79 -22.38 -24.24 32.75
N PHE A 80 -22.59 -23.36 33.72
CA PHE A 80 -21.60 -22.36 34.14
C PHE A 80 -20.31 -23.01 34.67
N SER A 81 -20.41 -24.08 35.47
CA SER A 81 -19.23 -24.86 35.87
C SER A 81 -18.55 -25.61 34.72
N THR A 82 -19.27 -25.89 33.63
CA THR A 82 -18.69 -26.52 32.42
C THR A 82 -18.00 -25.47 31.54
N LEU A 83 -18.58 -24.29 31.35
CA LEU A 83 -17.94 -23.13 30.69
C LEU A 83 -16.72 -22.62 31.49
N GLY A 84 -16.73 -22.76 32.82
CA GLY A 84 -15.58 -22.48 33.68
C GLY A 84 -14.37 -23.40 33.47
N SER A 85 -14.45 -24.38 32.57
CA SER A 85 -13.31 -25.14 32.03
C SER A 85 -12.95 -24.62 30.62
N TYR A 86 -12.57 -23.34 30.56
CA TYR A 86 -12.22 -22.65 29.33
C TYR A 86 -10.76 -22.93 28.91
N ASP A 87 -10.45 -22.68 27.64
CA ASP A 87 -9.11 -22.81 27.07
C ASP A 87 -8.20 -21.66 27.52
N SER A 88 -7.26 -21.96 28.42
CA SER A 88 -6.38 -20.94 29.00
C SER A 88 -5.35 -20.36 28.02
N TYR A 89 -5.08 -21.02 26.89
CA TYR A 89 -4.23 -20.42 25.87
C TYR A 89 -4.99 -19.34 25.11
N LEU A 90 -6.23 -19.64 24.70
CA LEU A 90 -7.09 -18.69 24.01
C LEU A 90 -7.41 -17.44 24.87
N GLU A 91 -7.59 -17.60 26.19
CA GLU A 91 -7.70 -16.47 27.12
C GLU A 91 -6.39 -15.64 27.17
N GLU A 92 -5.25 -16.26 27.49
CA GLU A 92 -3.99 -15.52 27.73
C GLU A 92 -3.45 -14.83 26.46
N ARG A 93 -3.50 -15.52 25.31
CA ARG A 93 -2.89 -15.12 24.03
C ARG A 93 -3.78 -14.20 23.19
N PHE A 94 -5.10 -14.42 23.21
CA PHE A 94 -6.05 -13.77 22.30
C PHE A 94 -7.24 -13.10 23.01
N ASP A 95 -7.37 -13.18 24.33
CA ASP A 95 -8.53 -12.65 25.06
C ASP A 95 -9.87 -13.31 24.64
N LEU A 96 -9.81 -14.56 24.18
CA LEU A 96 -10.94 -15.33 23.62
C LEU A 96 -11.43 -16.40 24.59
N LEU A 97 -12.76 -16.55 24.70
CA LEU A 97 -13.41 -17.50 25.60
C LEU A 97 -14.09 -18.63 24.83
N ALA A 98 -13.47 -19.81 24.87
CA ALA A 98 -14.00 -21.07 24.39
C ALA A 98 -13.73 -22.21 25.39
N VAL A 99 -14.55 -23.26 25.35
CA VAL A 99 -14.39 -24.44 26.22
C VAL A 99 -13.15 -25.26 25.81
N ALA A 100 -12.37 -25.71 26.79
CA ALA A 100 -11.13 -26.45 26.57
C ALA A 100 -11.35 -27.80 25.85
N GLN A 101 -10.57 -28.05 24.79
CA GLN A 101 -10.78 -29.19 23.89
C GLN A 101 -10.23 -30.53 24.38
N ASP A 102 -9.49 -30.55 25.51
CA ASP A 102 -9.03 -31.76 26.17
C ASP A 102 -10.08 -32.37 27.13
N VAL A 103 -11.22 -31.68 27.33
CA VAL A 103 -12.31 -32.13 28.20
C VAL A 103 -13.56 -32.52 27.40
N ASP A 104 -14.14 -33.69 27.71
CA ASP A 104 -15.43 -34.10 27.17
C ASP A 104 -16.57 -33.30 27.84
N ILE A 105 -17.07 -32.28 27.13
CA ILE A 105 -18.13 -31.35 27.57
C ILE A 105 -19.33 -32.10 28.17
N ASN A 106 -19.76 -33.18 27.51
CA ASN A 106 -20.89 -34.00 27.93
C ASN A 106 -20.61 -34.64 29.30
N SER A 107 -19.47 -35.30 29.47
CA SER A 107 -19.08 -35.97 30.72
C SER A 107 -18.86 -34.98 31.87
N LEU A 108 -18.26 -33.81 31.60
CA LEU A 108 -18.08 -32.76 32.59
C LEU A 108 -19.43 -32.19 33.06
N TYR A 109 -20.32 -31.84 32.13
CA TYR A 109 -21.68 -31.42 32.45
C TYR A 109 -22.45 -32.48 33.24
N ASN A 110 -22.38 -33.75 32.81
CA ASN A 110 -23.06 -34.86 33.46
C ASN A 110 -22.58 -35.07 34.91
N ASN A 111 -21.29 -34.82 35.18
CA ASN A 111 -20.72 -34.84 36.53
C ASN A 111 -21.32 -33.70 37.40
N TYR A 112 -21.26 -32.45 36.94
CA TYR A 112 -21.82 -31.31 37.66
C TYR A 112 -23.34 -31.42 37.85
N ALA A 113 -24.10 -31.78 36.81
CA ALA A 113 -25.54 -31.98 36.87
C ALA A 113 -25.94 -33.09 37.85
N THR A 114 -25.17 -34.17 37.94
CA THR A 114 -25.38 -35.23 38.93
C THR A 114 -25.08 -34.74 40.35
N GLN A 115 -23.95 -34.07 40.57
CA GLN A 115 -23.59 -33.50 41.88
C GLN A 115 -24.63 -32.49 42.37
N ASN A 116 -25.04 -31.55 41.50
CA ASN A 116 -26.00 -30.52 41.81
C ASN A 116 -27.43 -31.08 42.01
N THR A 117 -27.82 -32.12 41.26
CA THR A 117 -29.13 -32.79 41.46
C THR A 117 -29.18 -33.59 42.77
N ASN A 118 -28.06 -34.13 43.26
CA ASN A 118 -28.02 -34.82 44.56
C ASN A 118 -28.46 -33.90 45.72
N SER A 119 -28.30 -32.58 45.59
CA SER A 119 -28.80 -31.58 46.54
C SER A 119 -30.34 -31.55 46.67
N LEU A 120 -31.08 -31.98 45.64
CA LEU A 120 -32.53 -32.18 45.71
C LEU A 120 -32.94 -33.50 46.38
N GLY A 121 -31.97 -34.35 46.73
CA GLY A 121 -32.18 -35.63 47.39
C GLY A 121 -33.11 -36.57 46.63
N LYS A 122 -33.94 -37.31 47.37
CA LYS A 122 -34.80 -38.37 46.80
C LYS A 122 -36.03 -37.86 46.03
N ALA A 123 -36.24 -36.54 45.91
CA ALA A 123 -37.39 -35.96 45.22
C ALA A 123 -37.32 -36.12 43.69
N VAL A 124 -36.10 -36.22 43.15
CA VAL A 124 -35.79 -36.31 41.72
C VAL A 124 -34.99 -37.59 41.44
N SER A 125 -34.87 -37.98 40.18
CA SER A 125 -33.72 -38.72 39.66
C SER A 125 -33.54 -38.40 38.18
N LEU A 126 -32.32 -38.09 37.78
CA LEU A 126 -31.92 -37.99 36.38
C LEU A 126 -32.18 -39.34 35.67
N THR A 127 -32.64 -39.28 34.43
CA THR A 127 -32.80 -40.45 33.54
C THR A 127 -31.91 -40.37 32.30
N GLY A 128 -31.58 -39.15 31.87
CA GLY A 128 -30.64 -38.88 30.80
C GLY A 128 -30.13 -37.45 30.91
N THR A 129 -28.86 -37.23 30.64
CA THR A 129 -28.26 -35.89 30.55
C THR A 129 -27.32 -35.87 29.34
N GLN A 130 -27.41 -34.82 28.54
CA GLN A 130 -26.62 -34.61 27.34
C GLN A 130 -26.21 -33.13 27.29
N ALA A 131 -24.94 -32.86 26.99
CA ALA A 131 -24.48 -31.53 26.64
C ALA A 131 -23.58 -31.59 25.39
N GLN A 132 -23.66 -30.54 24.57
CA GLN A 132 -22.88 -30.39 23.34
C GLN A 132 -22.42 -28.94 23.20
N GLY A 133 -21.22 -28.74 22.68
CA GLY A 133 -20.75 -27.41 22.30
C GLY A 133 -21.54 -26.84 21.12
N GLN A 134 -21.70 -25.53 21.09
CA GLN A 134 -22.29 -24.75 20.01
C GLN A 134 -21.52 -23.44 19.83
N HIS A 135 -21.69 -22.80 18.66
CA HIS A 135 -21.03 -21.54 18.30
C HIS A 135 -19.50 -21.65 18.40
N ASP A 136 -18.93 -22.37 17.43
CA ASP A 136 -17.50 -22.53 17.20
C ASP A 136 -16.83 -21.32 16.53
N PHE A 137 -15.56 -21.05 16.85
CA PHE A 137 -14.72 -20.08 16.14
C PHE A 137 -14.40 -20.44 14.67
N GLY A 138 -14.74 -21.66 14.21
CA GLY A 138 -14.75 -21.99 12.78
C GLY A 138 -15.71 -21.12 11.96
N LYS A 139 -16.76 -20.58 12.62
CA LYS A 139 -17.61 -19.52 12.06
C LYS A 139 -17.01 -18.15 12.35
N GLY A 140 -16.44 -17.54 11.31
CA GLY A 140 -15.77 -16.24 11.41
C GLY A 140 -16.61 -15.14 12.09
N ASP A 141 -17.94 -15.14 11.96
CA ASP A 141 -18.80 -14.15 12.64
C ASP A 141 -18.88 -14.31 14.16
N ILE A 142 -18.76 -15.54 14.69
CA ILE A 142 -18.68 -15.77 16.14
C ILE A 142 -17.33 -15.27 16.69
N LEU A 143 -16.26 -15.52 15.94
CA LEU A 143 -14.93 -15.04 16.29
C LEU A 143 -14.82 -13.51 16.20
N LYS A 144 -15.36 -12.88 15.14
CA LYS A 144 -15.46 -11.41 15.02
C LYS A 144 -16.13 -10.79 16.25
N GLN A 145 -17.18 -11.42 16.78
CA GLN A 145 -17.90 -10.87 17.93
C GLN A 145 -17.03 -10.85 19.20
N GLN A 146 -16.35 -11.95 19.55
CA GLN A 146 -15.47 -11.94 20.72
C GLN A 146 -14.21 -11.08 20.50
N LEU A 147 -13.64 -11.04 19.28
CA LEU A 147 -12.54 -10.11 18.96
C LEU A 147 -12.99 -8.65 19.08
N TYR A 148 -14.25 -8.34 18.74
CA TYR A 148 -14.84 -7.02 18.98
C TYR A 148 -14.97 -6.73 20.48
N GLU A 149 -15.53 -7.65 21.27
CA GLU A 149 -15.69 -7.51 22.72
C GLU A 149 -14.33 -7.34 23.45
N ALA A 150 -13.29 -8.06 23.01
CA ALA A 150 -11.91 -7.87 23.44
C ALA A 150 -11.36 -6.48 23.06
N SER A 151 -11.67 -6.00 21.85
CA SER A 151 -11.24 -4.69 21.36
C SER A 151 -11.98 -3.49 22.00
N GLU A 152 -13.21 -3.67 22.48
CA GLU A 152 -13.95 -2.61 23.18
C GLU A 152 -13.33 -2.23 24.54
N LYS A 153 -12.38 -3.03 25.06
CA LYS A 153 -11.63 -2.71 26.29
C LYS A 153 -11.13 -1.25 26.22
N PRO A 154 -11.48 -0.37 27.19
CA PRO A 154 -11.32 1.07 27.04
C PRO A 154 -9.90 1.54 26.69
N VAL A 155 -8.87 0.78 27.09
CA VAL A 155 -7.46 1.07 26.76
C VAL A 155 -7.20 1.01 25.26
N LEU A 156 -7.72 0.00 24.54
CA LEU A 156 -7.51 -0.16 23.10
C LEU A 156 -8.27 0.94 22.33
N THR A 157 -9.55 1.14 22.66
CA THR A 157 -10.36 2.22 22.07
C THR A 157 -9.75 3.60 22.29
N GLN A 158 -9.30 3.92 23.52
CA GLN A 158 -8.68 5.21 23.84
C GLN A 158 -7.31 5.37 23.16
N ALA A 159 -6.45 4.34 23.16
CA ALA A 159 -5.14 4.40 22.53
C ALA A 159 -5.21 4.60 21.01
N LEU A 160 -6.15 3.90 20.34
CA LEU A 160 -6.41 4.11 18.91
C LEU A 160 -7.00 5.50 18.65
N TRP A 161 -8.00 5.93 19.42
CA TRP A 161 -8.72 7.18 19.14
C TRP A 161 -7.85 8.41 19.40
N ASP A 162 -7.16 8.47 20.54
CA ASP A 162 -6.28 9.59 20.90
C ASP A 162 -4.93 9.54 20.17
N GLY A 163 -4.40 8.33 19.91
CA GLY A 163 -3.11 8.14 19.24
C GLY A 163 -3.17 8.35 17.72
N LEU A 164 -4.26 7.93 17.06
CA LEU A 164 -4.46 8.14 15.62
C LEU A 164 -5.26 9.41 15.32
N ASN A 165 -5.89 10.05 16.34
CA ASN A 165 -6.69 11.28 16.24
C ASN A 165 -7.63 11.25 15.03
N ILE A 166 -8.60 10.32 15.09
CA ILE A 166 -9.36 9.86 13.94
C ILE A 166 -10.18 10.97 13.26
N ASP A 167 -10.71 11.96 13.99
CA ASP A 167 -11.39 13.10 13.38
C ASP A 167 -10.45 13.91 12.46
N SER A 168 -9.19 14.11 12.86
CA SER A 168 -8.20 14.80 12.03
C SER A 168 -7.66 13.90 10.90
N LEU A 169 -7.54 12.59 11.15
CA LEU A 169 -7.18 11.61 10.12
C LEU A 169 -8.23 11.59 9.00
N ILE A 170 -9.51 11.60 9.36
CA ILE A 170 -10.67 11.69 8.46
C ILE A 170 -10.62 13.00 7.65
N GLU A 171 -10.34 14.14 8.28
CA GLU A 171 -10.22 15.43 7.60
C GLU A 171 -9.08 15.42 6.56
N LYS A 172 -7.88 14.94 6.94
CA LYS A 172 -6.71 14.87 6.06
C LYS A 172 -6.88 13.87 4.91
N LEU A 173 -7.46 12.70 5.17
CA LEU A 173 -7.72 11.68 4.14
C LEU A 173 -8.91 12.04 3.23
N GLY A 174 -9.89 12.80 3.73
CA GLY A 174 -10.96 13.37 2.92
C GLY A 174 -10.45 14.38 1.87
N GLU A 175 -9.33 15.05 2.15
CA GLU A 175 -8.61 15.86 1.17
C GLU A 175 -7.79 15.00 0.18
N VAL A 176 -8.45 14.16 -0.62
CA VAL A 176 -7.84 13.31 -1.67
C VAL A 176 -7.24 14.15 -2.82
N LYS A 177 -6.15 14.87 -2.50
CA LYS A 177 -5.38 15.76 -3.35
C LYS A 177 -4.12 15.08 -3.87
N GLN A 178 -3.51 14.16 -3.11
CA GLN A 178 -2.31 13.43 -3.55
C GLN A 178 -2.56 12.62 -4.82
N VAL A 179 -3.69 11.90 -4.91
CA VAL A 179 -4.05 11.13 -6.13
C VAL A 179 -4.18 12.02 -7.36
N LYS A 180 -4.66 13.26 -7.20
CA LYS A 180 -4.72 14.25 -8.29
C LYS A 180 -3.33 14.77 -8.68
N GLN A 181 -2.38 14.81 -7.75
CA GLN A 181 -0.98 15.15 -8.04
C GLN A 181 -0.25 14.00 -8.73
N LEU A 182 -0.39 12.76 -8.27
CA LEU A 182 0.17 11.57 -8.93
C LEU A 182 -0.42 11.40 -10.35
N SER A 183 -1.73 11.56 -10.50
CA SER A 183 -2.38 11.57 -11.83
C SER A 183 -1.88 12.71 -12.71
N ALA A 184 -1.67 13.91 -12.16
CA ALA A 184 -1.07 15.02 -12.91
C ALA A 184 0.40 14.76 -13.29
N MET A 185 1.17 14.04 -12.47
CA MET A 185 2.54 13.63 -12.80
C MET A 185 2.54 12.58 -13.91
N ALA A 186 1.66 11.58 -13.86
CA ALA A 186 1.50 10.58 -14.91
C ALA A 186 1.05 11.22 -16.24
N ASP A 187 0.03 12.08 -16.22
CA ASP A 187 -0.43 12.87 -17.38
C ASP A 187 0.69 13.73 -17.98
N VAL A 188 1.59 14.27 -17.15
CA VAL A 188 2.73 15.10 -17.58
C VAL A 188 3.88 14.24 -18.13
N ALA A 189 4.12 13.05 -17.57
CA ALA A 189 5.18 12.15 -18.00
C ALA A 189 4.83 11.39 -19.30
N ASP A 190 3.58 10.94 -19.47
CA ASP A 190 3.08 10.37 -20.74
C ASP A 190 3.18 11.40 -21.87
N LYS A 191 2.75 12.64 -21.59
CA LYS A 191 2.92 13.76 -22.51
C LYS A 191 4.40 14.02 -22.81
N ALA A 192 5.23 14.24 -21.79
CA ALA A 192 6.66 14.53 -21.98
C ALA A 192 7.42 13.41 -22.74
N THR A 193 6.95 12.17 -22.66
CA THR A 193 7.43 11.05 -23.49
C THR A 193 7.20 11.32 -24.98
N GLN A 194 5.99 11.72 -25.38
CA GLN A 194 5.63 11.96 -26.79
C GLN A 194 6.54 13.03 -27.43
N PHE A 195 6.81 14.12 -26.72
CA PHE A 195 7.62 15.24 -27.24
C PHE A 195 9.12 14.92 -27.17
N GLY A 196 9.55 14.15 -26.18
CA GLY A 196 10.91 13.64 -26.10
C GLY A 196 11.22 12.67 -27.26
N ASP A 197 10.23 11.92 -27.72
CA ASP A 197 10.35 11.02 -28.87
C ASP A 197 10.58 11.82 -30.18
N ASP A 198 9.83 12.92 -30.39
CA ASP A 198 10.02 13.80 -31.55
C ASP A 198 11.25 14.71 -31.45
N ALA A 199 11.64 15.13 -30.24
CA ALA A 199 12.93 15.76 -30.00
C ALA A 199 14.11 14.81 -30.26
N THR A 200 13.97 13.51 -29.94
CA THR A 200 14.97 12.47 -30.26
C THR A 200 15.12 12.32 -31.78
N LYS A 201 14.01 12.33 -32.54
CA LYS A 201 14.01 12.31 -34.02
C LYS A 201 14.68 13.56 -34.59
N MET A 202 14.35 14.75 -34.06
CA MET A 202 14.93 16.03 -34.46
C MET A 202 16.45 16.09 -34.25
N ILE A 203 16.93 15.72 -33.06
CA ILE A 203 18.37 15.73 -32.77
C ILE A 203 19.12 14.70 -33.60
N LYS A 204 18.54 13.50 -33.80
CA LYS A 204 19.15 12.51 -34.69
C LYS A 204 19.30 13.05 -36.12
N ALA A 205 18.23 13.63 -36.68
CA ALA A 205 18.29 14.21 -38.03
C ALA A 205 19.27 15.39 -38.13
N GLY A 206 19.47 16.16 -37.04
CA GLY A 206 20.49 17.20 -36.95
C GLY A 206 21.93 16.65 -36.93
N LEU A 207 22.17 15.54 -36.22
CA LEU A 207 23.46 14.83 -36.21
C LEU A 207 23.75 14.19 -37.57
N ASP A 208 22.78 13.47 -38.15
CA ASP A 208 22.88 12.87 -39.48
C ASP A 208 23.10 13.96 -40.56
N SER A 209 22.44 15.11 -40.45
CA SER A 209 22.66 16.28 -41.33
C SER A 209 24.09 16.81 -41.22
N TYR A 210 24.64 16.94 -40.00
CA TYR A 210 26.03 17.36 -39.81
C TYR A 210 27.00 16.36 -40.48
N ASP A 211 26.86 15.06 -40.21
CA ASP A 211 27.76 14.05 -40.77
C ASP A 211 27.70 14.03 -42.31
N LYS A 212 26.50 14.11 -42.91
CA LYS A 212 26.33 14.25 -44.37
C LYS A 212 26.91 15.57 -44.92
N SER A 213 26.80 16.67 -44.18
CA SER A 213 27.32 17.97 -44.62
C SER A 213 28.85 17.98 -44.77
N THR A 214 29.58 17.25 -43.92
CA THR A 214 31.04 17.11 -44.06
C THR A 214 31.43 16.39 -45.36
N THR A 215 30.65 15.37 -45.74
CA THR A 215 30.83 14.61 -46.99
C THR A 215 30.50 15.49 -48.21
N TYR A 216 29.42 16.27 -48.15
CA TYR A 216 29.06 17.24 -49.19
C TYR A 216 30.16 18.30 -49.40
N THR A 217 30.66 18.93 -48.33
CA THR A 217 31.75 19.93 -48.44
C THR A 217 33.02 19.31 -49.04
N ALA A 218 33.42 18.10 -48.60
CA ALA A 218 34.59 17.41 -49.15
C ALA A 218 34.41 17.03 -50.65
N ASN A 219 33.21 16.64 -51.07
CA ASN A 219 32.91 16.36 -52.48
C ASN A 219 32.86 17.65 -53.33
N PHE A 220 32.51 18.80 -52.73
CA PHE A 220 32.62 20.11 -53.39
C PHE A 220 34.09 20.44 -53.72
N ASP A 221 35.01 20.17 -52.80
CA ASP A 221 36.45 20.38 -53.03
C ASP A 221 36.99 19.45 -54.12
N LYS A 222 36.57 18.17 -54.17
CA LYS A 222 36.89 17.25 -55.28
C LYS A 222 36.37 17.78 -56.62
N TYR A 223 35.14 18.29 -56.65
CA TYR A 223 34.48 18.78 -57.86
C TYR A 223 35.21 19.97 -58.48
N ASP A 224 35.60 20.97 -57.66
CA ASP A 224 36.39 22.11 -58.11
C ASP A 224 37.76 21.68 -58.67
N VAL A 225 38.45 20.76 -57.98
CA VAL A 225 39.75 20.23 -58.43
C VAL A 225 39.62 19.46 -59.74
N ALA A 226 38.59 18.64 -59.90
CA ALA A 226 38.34 17.90 -61.14
C ALA A 226 37.94 18.83 -62.30
N ALA A 227 37.16 19.88 -62.02
CA ALA A 227 36.81 20.91 -63.01
C ALA A 227 38.05 21.67 -63.51
N GLU A 228 38.94 22.12 -62.62
CA GLU A 228 40.16 22.84 -63.02
C GLU A 228 41.16 21.91 -63.72
N ASN A 229 41.28 20.65 -63.31
CA ASN A 229 42.08 19.63 -64.02
C ASN A 229 41.56 19.40 -65.45
N PHE A 230 40.24 19.30 -65.64
CA PHE A 230 39.65 19.19 -66.97
C PHE A 230 39.87 20.47 -67.80
N ARG A 231 39.74 21.66 -67.20
CA ARG A 231 40.04 22.95 -67.85
C ARG A 231 41.50 23.05 -68.30
N ALA A 232 42.44 22.60 -67.48
CA ALA A 232 43.86 22.55 -67.79
C ALA A 232 44.16 21.54 -68.92
N ALA A 233 43.52 20.37 -68.92
CA ALA A 233 43.66 19.38 -69.99
C ALA A 233 43.12 19.91 -71.33
N LEU A 234 41.97 20.60 -71.34
CA LEU A 234 41.45 21.26 -72.55
C LEU A 234 42.34 22.40 -73.05
N ALA A 235 42.97 23.16 -72.15
CA ALA A 235 43.96 24.17 -72.53
C ALA A 235 45.24 23.53 -73.14
N ALA A 236 45.63 22.34 -72.68
CA ALA A 236 46.72 21.57 -73.29
C ALA A 236 46.35 21.05 -74.70
N VAL A 237 45.08 20.65 -74.92
CA VAL A 237 44.56 20.34 -76.27
C VAL A 237 44.65 21.55 -77.19
N ASP A 238 44.21 22.74 -76.75
CA ASP A 238 44.31 23.97 -77.54
C ASP A 238 45.76 24.34 -77.90
N ALA A 239 46.71 24.17 -76.97
CA ALA A 239 48.13 24.35 -77.26
C ALA A 239 48.65 23.34 -78.30
N ALA A 240 48.29 22.05 -78.15
CA ALA A 240 48.76 20.96 -79.00
C ALA A 240 48.22 21.00 -80.44
N LYS A 241 47.07 21.66 -80.70
CA LYS A 241 46.52 21.88 -82.06
C LYS A 241 47.52 22.53 -83.02
N SER A 242 48.41 23.38 -82.51
CA SER A 242 49.48 24.02 -83.29
C SER A 242 50.56 23.06 -83.81
N SER A 243 50.72 21.92 -83.14
CA SER A 243 51.81 20.95 -83.38
C SER A 243 51.31 19.67 -84.06
N GLY A 244 50.07 19.26 -83.76
CA GLY A 244 49.42 18.09 -84.35
C GLY A 244 50.05 16.74 -83.97
N GLY A 245 49.70 15.70 -84.72
CA GLY A 245 50.25 14.36 -84.57
C GLY A 245 50.03 13.74 -83.18
N SER A 246 51.01 12.98 -82.70
CA SER A 246 50.94 12.24 -81.43
C SER A 246 50.83 13.14 -80.19
N ALA A 247 51.33 14.38 -80.24
CA ALA A 247 51.22 15.32 -79.14
C ALA A 247 49.77 15.78 -78.92
N LEU A 248 49.03 16.01 -80.02
CA LEU A 248 47.60 16.33 -79.95
C LEU A 248 46.79 15.13 -79.45
N ALA A 249 47.01 13.93 -80.01
CA ALA A 249 46.30 12.72 -79.58
C ALA A 249 46.51 12.38 -78.09
N ALA A 250 47.70 12.62 -77.54
CA ALA A 250 47.98 12.45 -76.11
C ALA A 250 47.28 13.51 -75.24
N ALA A 251 47.21 14.77 -75.70
CA ALA A 251 46.46 15.81 -75.00
C ALA A 251 44.95 15.53 -75.02
N GLU A 252 44.41 15.08 -76.15
CA GLU A 252 43.01 14.69 -76.32
C GLU A 252 42.64 13.52 -75.40
N GLN A 253 43.47 12.47 -75.36
CA GLN A 253 43.29 11.34 -74.43
C GLN A 253 43.31 11.78 -72.95
N ASN A 254 44.19 12.70 -72.58
CA ASN A 254 44.26 13.24 -71.21
C ASN A 254 43.01 14.09 -70.87
N ALA A 255 42.47 14.85 -71.84
CA ALA A 255 41.23 15.59 -71.65
C ALA A 255 40.01 14.66 -71.49
N GLU A 256 39.94 13.56 -72.24
CA GLU A 256 38.89 12.53 -72.07
C GLU A 256 39.01 11.74 -70.76
N ALA A 257 40.23 11.56 -70.24
CA ALA A 257 40.45 11.00 -68.91
C ALA A 257 40.00 11.97 -67.80
N ALA A 258 40.38 13.25 -67.90
CA ALA A 258 39.97 14.29 -66.95
C ALA A 258 38.45 14.54 -66.99
N ALA A 259 37.81 14.45 -68.17
CA ALA A 259 36.35 14.52 -68.30
C ALA A 259 35.64 13.43 -67.47
N LYS A 260 36.17 12.19 -67.45
CA LYS A 260 35.61 11.08 -66.67
C LYS A 260 35.77 11.29 -65.17
N GLN A 261 36.94 11.74 -64.72
CA GLN A 261 37.16 12.10 -63.31
C GLN A 261 36.26 13.27 -62.87
N TYR A 262 36.02 14.24 -63.74
CA TYR A 262 35.08 15.33 -63.48
C TYR A 262 33.61 14.85 -63.49
N ALA A 263 33.25 13.86 -64.32
CA ALA A 263 31.94 13.21 -64.24
C ALA A 263 31.74 12.41 -62.94
N GLU A 264 32.78 11.73 -62.47
CA GLU A 264 32.78 10.99 -61.21
C GLU A 264 32.59 11.96 -60.03
N ALA A 265 33.36 13.04 -59.95
CA ALA A 265 33.19 14.08 -58.92
C ALA A 265 31.84 14.84 -59.04
N SER A 266 31.33 15.04 -60.26
CA SER A 266 30.00 15.61 -60.53
C SER A 266 28.88 14.71 -59.96
N GLN A 267 29.02 13.40 -60.08
CA GLN A 267 28.09 12.45 -59.45
C GLN A 267 28.24 12.41 -57.93
N GLU A 268 29.46 12.31 -57.39
CA GLU A 268 29.68 12.30 -55.93
C GLU A 268 29.09 13.55 -55.24
N LEU A 269 29.24 14.73 -55.85
CA LEU A 269 28.63 15.97 -55.36
C LEU A 269 27.10 15.96 -55.51
N ASN A 270 26.55 15.48 -56.62
CA ASN A 270 25.09 15.33 -56.81
C ASN A 270 24.44 14.41 -55.77
N ASP A 271 25.08 13.28 -55.51
CA ASP A 271 24.54 12.22 -54.65
C ASP A 271 24.61 12.68 -53.19
N SER A 272 25.75 13.25 -52.75
CA SER A 272 25.88 13.83 -51.40
C SER A 272 25.05 15.11 -51.17
N LEU A 273 24.78 15.92 -52.20
CA LEU A 273 23.78 16.99 -52.15
C LEU A 273 22.36 16.44 -51.93
N GLY A 274 22.05 15.29 -52.52
CA GLY A 274 20.78 14.57 -52.30
C GLY A 274 20.64 14.11 -50.86
N GLU A 275 21.63 13.37 -50.35
CA GLU A 275 21.64 12.88 -48.96
C GLU A 275 21.56 14.03 -47.93
N LEU A 276 22.26 15.14 -48.17
CA LEU A 276 22.18 16.32 -47.30
C LEU A 276 20.79 16.98 -47.34
N SER A 277 20.17 17.08 -48.52
CA SER A 277 18.81 17.61 -48.66
C SER A 277 17.77 16.72 -47.96
N GLU A 278 17.95 15.40 -48.00
CA GLU A 278 17.09 14.42 -47.35
C GLU A 278 17.16 14.59 -45.81
N LYS A 279 18.36 14.66 -45.24
CA LYS A 279 18.54 14.80 -43.78
C LYS A 279 18.15 16.19 -43.24
N ILE A 280 18.36 17.26 -44.01
CA ILE A 280 17.79 18.57 -43.68
C ILE A 280 16.26 18.55 -43.78
N GLY A 281 15.68 17.80 -44.73
CA GLY A 281 14.24 17.56 -44.79
C GLY A 281 13.70 16.88 -43.53
N GLU A 282 14.32 15.77 -43.11
CA GLU A 282 13.97 15.05 -41.87
C GLU A 282 14.07 15.94 -40.62
N LEU A 283 15.11 16.77 -40.52
CA LEU A 283 15.32 17.72 -39.42
C LEU A 283 14.18 18.76 -39.36
N LEU A 284 13.76 19.29 -40.51
CA LEU A 284 12.70 20.30 -40.56
C LEU A 284 11.30 19.69 -40.33
N GLU A 285 11.05 18.45 -40.78
CA GLU A 285 9.78 17.76 -40.52
C GLU A 285 9.63 17.43 -39.03
N SER A 286 10.66 16.84 -38.41
CA SER A 286 10.66 16.51 -36.98
C SER A 286 10.64 17.74 -36.07
N SER A 287 11.38 18.81 -36.44
CA SER A 287 11.27 20.11 -35.77
C SER A 287 9.89 20.76 -35.92
N GLY A 288 9.15 20.47 -37.00
CA GLY A 288 7.78 20.93 -37.19
C GLY A 288 6.80 20.22 -36.26
N LYS A 289 6.88 18.89 -36.19
CA LYS A 289 6.03 18.08 -35.30
C LYS A 289 6.25 18.40 -33.83
N LEU A 290 7.52 18.54 -33.40
CA LEU A 290 7.86 18.99 -32.04
C LEU A 290 7.21 20.35 -31.69
N ALA A 291 7.06 21.26 -32.66
CA ALA A 291 6.40 22.55 -32.43
C ALA A 291 4.86 22.43 -32.32
N GLU A 292 4.22 21.55 -33.10
CA GLU A 292 2.79 21.24 -32.97
C GLU A 292 2.47 20.59 -31.62
N ASP A 293 3.35 19.71 -31.15
CA ASP A 293 3.27 19.04 -29.86
C ASP A 293 3.48 19.99 -28.68
N LEU A 294 4.57 20.78 -28.67
CA LEU A 294 4.80 21.80 -27.64
C LEU A 294 3.62 22.78 -27.53
N PHE A 295 2.96 23.13 -28.64
CA PHE A 295 1.79 24.01 -28.63
C PHE A 295 0.58 23.37 -27.91
N GLN A 296 0.32 22.07 -28.10
CA GLN A 296 -0.75 21.34 -27.38
C GLN A 296 -0.50 21.30 -25.87
N VAL A 297 0.78 21.28 -25.46
CA VAL A 297 1.21 21.20 -24.05
C VAL A 297 1.12 22.54 -23.34
N GLN A 298 1.38 23.63 -24.04
CA GLN A 298 1.36 24.98 -23.48
C GLN A 298 0.02 25.30 -22.81
N ASP A 299 -1.10 24.86 -23.39
CA ASP A 299 -2.44 24.97 -22.81
C ASP A 299 -2.63 24.09 -21.55
N SER A 300 -2.11 22.85 -21.55
CA SER A 300 -2.10 21.97 -20.37
C SER A 300 -1.32 22.59 -19.21
N ILE A 301 -0.09 23.05 -19.44
CA ILE A 301 0.77 23.69 -18.41
C ILE A 301 0.14 24.99 -17.90
N SER A 302 -0.46 25.79 -18.79
CA SER A 302 -1.15 27.04 -18.43
C SER A 302 -2.35 26.80 -17.51
N LYS A 303 -3.10 25.70 -17.70
CA LYS A 303 -4.19 25.29 -16.81
C LYS A 303 -3.68 24.86 -15.43
N TYR A 304 -2.57 24.11 -15.35
CA TYR A 304 -1.96 23.77 -14.07
C TYR A 304 -1.49 25.00 -13.29
N LYS A 305 -0.89 26.00 -13.94
CA LYS A 305 -0.50 27.27 -13.29
C LYS A 305 -1.69 28.11 -12.78
N GLN A 306 -2.91 27.86 -13.23
CA GLN A 306 -4.13 28.54 -12.75
C GLN A 306 -4.88 27.77 -11.64
N ALA A 307 -4.59 26.49 -11.43
CA ALA A 307 -5.35 25.61 -10.54
C ALA A 307 -5.04 25.74 -9.04
N GLY A 308 -4.33 26.79 -8.62
CA GLY A 308 -3.95 27.00 -7.21
C GLY A 308 -2.85 26.07 -6.70
N ALA A 309 -1.98 25.57 -7.58
CA ALA A 309 -0.72 24.95 -7.16
C ALA A 309 0.10 25.98 -6.36
N SER A 310 0.57 25.59 -5.17
CA SER A 310 1.28 26.49 -4.26
C SER A 310 2.58 27.02 -4.85
N GLU A 311 2.96 28.23 -4.43
CA GLU A 311 4.28 28.82 -4.66
C GLU A 311 5.38 27.76 -4.40
N GLY A 312 6.24 27.53 -5.39
CA GLY A 312 7.20 26.41 -5.45
C GLY A 312 6.98 25.46 -6.64
N ALA A 313 5.75 25.33 -7.16
CA ALA A 313 5.41 24.36 -8.20
C ALA A 313 5.69 24.82 -9.66
N GLU A 314 6.95 25.12 -10.00
CA GLU A 314 7.40 24.95 -11.38
C GLU A 314 7.78 23.48 -11.56
N SER A 315 6.87 22.70 -12.17
CA SER A 315 6.94 21.25 -12.19
C SER A 315 8.00 20.70 -13.14
N VAL A 316 8.34 19.41 -12.97
CA VAL A 316 9.18 18.61 -13.89
C VAL A 316 8.79 18.79 -15.37
N GLY A 317 7.49 18.90 -15.67
CA GLY A 317 7.00 19.16 -17.02
C GLY A 317 7.29 20.56 -17.56
N ALA A 318 7.44 21.57 -16.69
CA ALA A 318 7.86 22.91 -17.07
C ALA A 318 9.36 22.95 -17.44
N ASP A 319 10.21 22.22 -16.71
CA ASP A 319 11.64 22.07 -17.04
C ASP A 319 11.83 21.36 -18.40
N ALA A 320 11.14 20.23 -18.57
CA ALA A 320 11.18 19.47 -19.82
C ALA A 320 10.68 20.32 -21.00
N TYR A 321 9.53 20.98 -20.85
CA TYR A 321 9.00 21.91 -21.85
C TYR A 321 9.98 23.06 -22.16
N GLY A 322 10.57 23.67 -21.14
CA GLY A 322 11.53 24.76 -21.29
C GLY A 322 12.77 24.33 -22.10
N TRP A 323 13.32 23.15 -21.80
CA TRP A 323 14.46 22.59 -22.52
C TRP A 323 14.12 22.21 -23.97
N PHE A 324 13.01 21.49 -24.20
CA PHE A 324 12.57 21.13 -25.56
C PHE A 324 12.27 22.38 -26.42
N ASN A 325 11.62 23.39 -25.85
CA ASN A 325 11.36 24.67 -26.54
C ASN A 325 12.65 25.45 -26.83
N MET A 326 13.66 25.39 -25.95
CA MET A 326 14.98 25.99 -26.22
C MET A 326 15.66 25.31 -27.41
N MET A 327 15.67 23.96 -27.45
CA MET A 327 16.28 23.19 -28.54
C MET A 327 15.57 23.39 -29.88
N TYR A 328 14.23 23.44 -29.87
CA TYR A 328 13.44 23.85 -31.04
C TYR A 328 13.86 25.25 -31.55
N GLY A 329 14.02 26.21 -30.65
CA GLY A 329 14.52 27.55 -31.00
C GLY A 329 15.88 27.54 -31.71
N MET A 330 16.82 26.70 -31.26
CA MET A 330 18.14 26.56 -31.91
C MET A 330 18.05 26.04 -33.36
N VAL A 331 17.17 25.05 -33.61
CA VAL A 331 16.95 24.48 -34.95
C VAL A 331 16.25 25.48 -35.88
N GLU A 332 15.25 26.21 -35.36
CA GLU A 332 14.52 27.24 -36.09
C GLU A 332 15.40 28.48 -36.40
N ASP A 333 16.34 28.86 -35.53
CA ASP A 333 17.40 29.85 -35.82
C ASP A 333 18.28 29.40 -36.99
N PHE A 334 18.77 28.15 -36.94
CA PHE A 334 19.60 27.57 -37.99
C PHE A 334 18.86 27.58 -39.33
N ARG A 335 17.61 27.10 -39.35
CA ARG A 335 16.73 27.10 -40.52
C ARG A 335 16.62 28.49 -41.14
N LYS A 336 16.21 29.49 -40.36
CA LYS A 336 16.05 30.89 -40.81
C LYS A 336 17.34 31.49 -41.40
N THR A 337 18.50 31.06 -40.89
CA THR A 337 19.81 31.61 -41.27
C THR A 337 20.45 30.89 -42.47
N ASN A 338 20.12 29.61 -42.67
CA ASN A 338 20.88 28.71 -43.55
C ASN A 338 20.07 27.90 -44.58
N VAL A 339 18.74 27.82 -44.46
CA VAL A 339 17.87 27.07 -45.41
C VAL A 339 16.86 28.02 -46.04
N SER A 340 16.81 28.06 -47.38
CA SER A 340 15.83 28.91 -48.09
C SER A 340 14.43 28.26 -48.09
N GLU A 341 13.36 29.06 -48.09
CA GLU A 341 11.97 28.56 -48.24
C GLU A 341 11.76 27.76 -49.54
N SER A 342 12.67 27.89 -50.51
CA SER A 342 12.63 27.22 -51.80
C SER A 342 13.69 26.10 -51.97
N TYR A 343 14.40 25.71 -50.90
CA TYR A 343 15.59 24.86 -50.98
C TYR A 343 15.34 23.57 -51.77
N GLN A 344 14.22 22.87 -51.52
CA GLN A 344 13.92 21.61 -52.20
C GLN A 344 13.79 21.77 -53.72
N SER A 345 13.21 22.89 -54.18
CA SER A 345 13.12 23.23 -55.61
C SER A 345 14.47 23.63 -56.20
N GLN A 346 15.34 24.25 -55.40
CA GLN A 346 16.71 24.58 -55.79
C GLN A 346 17.56 23.30 -55.95
N VAL A 347 17.55 22.42 -54.95
CA VAL A 347 18.21 21.09 -54.98
C VAL A 347 17.74 20.28 -56.19
N ASN A 348 16.43 20.15 -56.40
CA ASN A 348 15.89 19.39 -57.53
C ASN A 348 16.38 19.92 -58.89
N ALA A 349 16.48 21.25 -59.04
CA ALA A 349 16.98 21.88 -60.26
C ALA A 349 18.52 21.79 -60.41
N GLU A 350 19.26 21.72 -59.31
CA GLU A 350 20.72 21.56 -59.29
C GLU A 350 21.12 20.11 -59.60
N GLN A 351 20.47 19.12 -58.98
CA GLN A 351 20.65 17.71 -59.31
C GLN A 351 20.34 17.40 -60.78
N ALA A 352 19.32 18.02 -61.37
CA ALA A 352 19.01 17.88 -62.80
C ALA A 352 20.17 18.38 -63.70
N LYS A 353 20.85 19.46 -63.32
CA LYS A 353 22.05 19.95 -64.03
C LYS A 353 23.23 18.99 -63.86
N PHE A 354 23.50 18.52 -62.64
CA PHE A 354 24.60 17.58 -62.40
C PHE A 354 24.42 16.25 -63.15
N ARG A 355 23.20 15.70 -63.23
CA ARG A 355 22.90 14.51 -64.03
C ARG A 355 23.22 14.74 -65.52
N THR A 356 22.71 15.82 -66.10
CA THR A 356 22.98 16.22 -67.50
C THR A 356 24.47 16.42 -67.77
N GLN A 357 25.19 17.06 -66.84
CA GLN A 357 26.64 17.24 -66.90
C GLN A 357 27.40 15.91 -66.83
N THR A 358 27.05 15.03 -65.89
CA THR A 358 27.68 13.72 -65.68
C THR A 358 27.54 12.84 -66.93
N GLU A 359 26.36 12.79 -67.54
CA GLU A 359 26.10 12.05 -68.78
C GLU A 359 26.92 12.61 -69.95
N SER A 360 26.98 13.93 -70.08
CA SER A 360 27.73 14.62 -71.14
C SER A 360 29.25 14.46 -71.00
N LEU A 361 29.77 14.50 -69.77
CA LEU A 361 31.19 14.31 -69.48
C LEU A 361 31.62 12.85 -69.67
N ARG A 362 30.78 11.87 -69.29
CA ARG A 362 31.02 10.44 -69.56
C ARG A 362 31.10 10.10 -71.04
N THR A 363 30.44 10.90 -71.89
CA THR A 363 30.40 10.75 -73.36
C THR A 363 31.24 11.79 -74.09
N PHE A 364 32.07 12.56 -73.37
CA PHE A 364 32.90 13.60 -73.94
C PHE A 364 33.96 13.05 -74.90
N VAL A 365 34.17 13.76 -76.01
CA VAL A 365 35.21 13.51 -77.01
C VAL A 365 36.00 14.79 -77.21
N ALA A 366 37.32 14.74 -77.04
CA ALA A 366 38.16 15.93 -77.07
C ALA A 366 38.43 16.48 -78.48
N ALA A 367 38.25 15.64 -79.52
CA ALA A 367 38.53 16.00 -80.90
C ALA A 367 37.77 17.26 -81.35
N GLY A 368 38.52 18.31 -81.70
CA GLY A 368 37.98 19.61 -82.10
C GLY A 368 37.50 20.53 -80.96
N GLN A 369 37.42 20.04 -79.72
CA GLN A 369 37.07 20.82 -78.53
C GLN A 369 38.27 21.59 -77.98
N GLY A 370 38.03 22.50 -77.04
CA GLY A 370 39.06 23.33 -76.39
C GLY A 370 38.54 23.93 -75.08
N ALA A 371 39.34 24.77 -74.43
CA ALA A 371 39.02 25.35 -73.11
C ALA A 371 37.73 26.20 -73.11
N SER A 372 37.30 26.69 -74.27
CA SER A 372 36.01 27.37 -74.45
C SER A 372 34.78 26.47 -74.20
N ALA A 373 34.92 25.14 -74.28
CA ALA A 373 33.80 24.21 -74.05
C ALA A 373 33.22 24.33 -72.63
N MET A 374 34.04 24.69 -71.63
CA MET A 374 33.61 24.91 -70.24
C MET A 374 32.97 26.28 -69.97
N LEU A 375 32.81 27.13 -70.99
CA LEU A 375 32.09 28.41 -70.86
C LEU A 375 30.57 28.24 -71.04
N SER A 376 30.14 27.10 -71.58
CA SER A 376 28.74 26.77 -71.87
C SER A 376 28.30 25.48 -71.17
N ASP A 377 27.02 25.37 -70.89
CA ASP A 377 26.41 24.10 -70.49
C ASP A 377 26.57 23.07 -71.65
N PRO A 378 26.78 21.77 -71.37
CA PRO A 378 26.70 21.11 -70.06
C PRO A 378 28.03 21.06 -69.26
N TYR A 379 29.16 21.49 -69.84
CA TYR A 379 30.50 21.29 -69.26
C TYR A 379 30.91 22.37 -68.24
N LYS A 380 30.28 23.54 -68.30
CA LYS A 380 30.42 24.62 -67.33
C LYS A 380 30.13 24.13 -65.89
N PRO A 381 30.94 24.48 -64.88
CA PRO A 381 30.68 24.14 -63.49
C PRO A 381 29.28 24.57 -63.01
N VAL A 382 28.57 23.65 -62.35
CA VAL A 382 27.23 23.87 -61.81
C VAL A 382 27.34 24.72 -60.55
N GLN A 383 26.71 25.90 -60.57
CA GLN A 383 26.60 26.72 -59.37
C GLN A 383 25.48 26.19 -58.48
N VAL A 384 25.85 25.74 -57.28
CA VAL A 384 24.95 25.33 -56.20
C VAL A 384 24.61 26.55 -55.34
N SER A 385 23.34 26.70 -55.03
CA SER A 385 22.76 27.82 -54.29
C SER A 385 21.76 27.39 -53.21
N SER A 386 21.26 26.14 -53.26
CA SER A 386 20.43 25.53 -52.21
C SER A 386 21.09 25.54 -50.83
N PHE A 387 22.36 25.16 -50.75
CA PHE A 387 23.15 25.15 -49.51
C PHE A 387 24.51 25.83 -49.69
N LYS A 388 24.95 26.58 -48.67
CA LYS A 388 26.27 27.21 -48.61
C LYS A 388 27.36 26.13 -48.56
N ARG A 389 28.52 26.32 -49.21
CA ARG A 389 29.65 25.35 -49.16
C ARG A 389 30.11 25.07 -47.72
N ASN A 390 30.02 26.05 -46.83
CA ASN A 390 30.37 25.95 -45.42
C ASN A 390 29.19 25.59 -44.49
N ILE A 391 28.11 25.00 -45.03
CA ILE A 391 26.95 24.54 -44.23
C ILE A 391 27.36 23.58 -43.09
N ALA A 392 28.45 22.83 -43.24
CA ALA A 392 29.03 22.00 -42.21
C ALA A 392 29.51 22.77 -40.96
N GLU A 393 30.00 24.01 -41.11
CA GLU A 393 30.36 24.87 -39.96
C GLU A 393 29.11 25.30 -39.19
N GLN A 394 28.02 25.57 -39.91
CA GLN A 394 26.74 26.01 -39.34
C GLN A 394 26.01 24.86 -38.63
N LEU A 395 26.10 23.64 -39.18
CA LEU A 395 25.61 22.42 -38.54
C LEU A 395 26.48 22.01 -37.34
N LEU A 396 27.79 22.32 -37.35
CA LEU A 396 28.66 22.14 -36.18
C LEU A 396 28.31 23.10 -35.03
N ASP A 397 28.03 24.38 -35.33
CA ASP A 397 27.50 25.33 -34.33
C ASP A 397 26.19 24.81 -33.71
N LEU A 398 25.23 24.43 -34.55
CA LEU A 398 23.95 23.85 -34.08
C LEU A 398 24.17 22.61 -33.21
N LYS A 399 25.01 21.66 -33.66
CA LYS A 399 25.37 20.45 -32.91
C LYS A 399 25.99 20.78 -31.55
N ASN A 400 26.91 21.75 -31.50
CA ASN A 400 27.56 22.16 -30.26
C ASN A 400 26.59 22.87 -29.31
N ARG A 401 25.72 23.76 -29.82
CA ARG A 401 24.67 24.44 -29.03
C ARG A 401 23.65 23.46 -28.46
N LEU A 402 23.18 22.50 -29.26
CA LEU A 402 22.28 21.43 -28.80
C LEU A 402 22.96 20.56 -27.74
N ASN A 403 24.22 20.18 -27.94
CA ASN A 403 25.01 19.39 -26.98
C ASN A 403 25.16 20.05 -25.59
N HIS A 404 25.22 21.39 -25.52
CA HIS A 404 25.31 22.16 -24.27
C HIS A 404 23.96 22.76 -23.83
N SER A 405 22.85 22.39 -24.47
CA SER A 405 21.52 22.99 -24.20
C SER A 405 20.92 22.65 -22.84
N ALA A 406 21.49 21.68 -22.11
CA ALA A 406 20.98 21.20 -20.84
C ALA A 406 21.38 22.13 -19.67
N THR A 407 22.66 22.17 -19.31
CA THR A 407 23.23 23.12 -18.35
C THR A 407 24.75 23.14 -18.46
N ASP A 408 25.38 24.23 -18.00
CA ASP A 408 26.82 24.33 -17.78
C ASP A 408 27.24 23.90 -16.35
N ASP A 409 26.29 23.74 -15.40
CA ASP A 409 26.56 23.32 -14.00
C ASP A 409 26.92 21.83 -13.90
N ASN A 410 28.14 21.51 -14.35
CA ASN A 410 28.73 20.18 -14.29
C ASN A 410 29.03 19.71 -12.85
N GLU A 411 29.04 20.61 -11.87
CA GLU A 411 29.19 20.26 -10.45
C GLU A 411 27.85 19.78 -9.88
N GLY A 412 26.76 20.52 -10.09
CA GLY A 412 25.42 20.10 -9.64
C GLY A 412 24.91 18.84 -10.35
N ILE A 413 25.21 18.68 -11.64
CA ILE A 413 24.93 17.42 -12.36
C ILE A 413 25.74 16.25 -11.78
N GLN A 414 26.94 16.49 -11.25
CA GLN A 414 27.72 15.47 -10.56
C GLN A 414 27.14 15.14 -9.17
N GLU A 415 26.74 16.15 -8.38
CA GLU A 415 26.10 15.93 -7.07
C GLU A 415 24.79 15.13 -7.20
N ILE A 416 23.94 15.46 -8.17
CA ILE A 416 22.73 14.66 -8.45
C ILE A 416 23.09 13.23 -8.88
N LYS A 417 24.18 13.03 -9.64
CA LYS A 417 24.64 11.69 -10.06
C LYS A 417 25.22 10.88 -8.89
N ASP A 418 25.98 11.51 -8.00
CA ASP A 418 26.50 10.87 -6.79
C ASP A 418 25.37 10.50 -5.81
N PHE A 419 24.30 11.30 -5.76
CA PHE A 419 23.07 10.95 -5.04
C PHE A 419 22.31 9.80 -5.72
N ALA A 420 22.26 9.77 -7.06
CA ALA A 420 21.62 8.70 -7.82
C ALA A 420 22.37 7.35 -7.70
N ASP A 421 23.70 7.35 -7.61
CA ASP A 421 24.47 6.14 -7.34
C ASP A 421 24.34 5.73 -5.84
N LEU A 422 24.29 6.68 -4.89
CA LEU A 422 23.91 6.40 -3.50
C LEU A 422 22.50 5.80 -3.38
N ALA A 423 21.55 6.22 -4.22
CA ALA A 423 20.21 5.65 -4.30
C ALA A 423 20.23 4.19 -4.79
N LYS A 424 21.19 3.80 -5.65
CA LYS A 424 21.42 2.39 -6.01
C LYS A 424 22.05 1.58 -4.89
N ASP A 425 22.90 2.18 -4.05
CA ASP A 425 23.39 1.54 -2.83
C ASP A 425 22.25 1.35 -1.81
N ILE A 426 21.34 2.32 -1.68
CA ILE A 426 20.14 2.21 -0.82
C ILE A 426 19.20 1.09 -1.32
N LEU A 427 18.99 0.95 -2.64
CA LEU A 427 18.26 -0.20 -3.21
C LEU A 427 18.96 -1.56 -3.00
N ASP A 428 20.27 -1.57 -2.71
CA ASP A 428 21.02 -2.81 -2.42
C ASP A 428 20.89 -3.28 -0.96
N LEU A 429 20.35 -2.42 -0.08
CA LEU A 429 20.28 -2.67 1.36
C LEU A 429 19.44 -3.92 1.67
N LYS A 430 19.97 -4.74 2.58
CA LYS A 430 19.35 -5.96 3.08
C LYS A 430 18.35 -5.66 4.19
N VAL A 431 17.21 -5.08 3.81
CA VAL A 431 16.19 -4.58 4.74
C VAL A 431 14.81 -5.21 4.56
N LEU A 432 14.56 -5.97 3.49
CA LEU A 432 13.19 -6.42 3.18
C LEU A 432 12.60 -7.39 4.20
N TYR A 433 13.39 -8.26 4.83
CA TYR A 433 12.90 -9.20 5.84
C TYR A 433 13.92 -9.48 6.94
N ASP A 434 13.46 -9.65 8.18
CA ASP A 434 14.30 -10.18 9.26
C ASP A 434 14.56 -11.68 9.00
N GLY A 435 15.83 -12.07 8.89
CA GLY A 435 16.23 -13.46 8.67
C GLY A 435 15.86 -14.41 9.80
N ASN A 436 15.49 -13.90 10.99
CA ASN A 436 14.98 -14.70 12.11
C ASN A 436 13.50 -15.06 11.95
N LEU A 437 12.75 -14.31 11.12
CA LEU A 437 11.33 -14.52 10.81
C LEU A 437 11.20 -15.20 9.45
N ASN A 438 11.39 -16.51 9.46
CA ASN A 438 11.64 -17.33 8.27
C ASN A 438 10.80 -18.62 8.21
N SER A 439 9.55 -18.58 8.67
CA SER A 439 8.61 -19.69 8.54
C SER A 439 8.13 -19.90 7.10
N GLN A 440 8.06 -21.15 6.65
CA GLN A 440 7.34 -21.58 5.45
C GLN A 440 6.22 -22.55 5.85
N LEU A 441 4.99 -22.03 5.87
CA LEU A 441 3.85 -22.69 6.50
C LEU A 441 3.45 -24.00 5.81
N ASP A 442 3.14 -25.02 6.62
CA ASP A 442 2.38 -26.19 6.17
C ASP A 442 0.92 -25.80 5.91
N THR A 443 0.54 -25.69 4.64
CA THR A 443 -0.81 -25.29 4.24
C THR A 443 -1.91 -26.30 4.61
N SER A 444 -1.56 -27.50 5.08
CA SER A 444 -2.52 -28.46 5.65
C SER A 444 -2.88 -28.13 7.12
N VAL A 445 -2.16 -27.21 7.77
CA VAL A 445 -2.45 -26.73 9.12
C VAL A 445 -3.54 -25.64 9.13
N LEU A 446 -3.64 -24.88 8.03
CA LEU A 446 -4.55 -23.74 7.87
C LEU A 446 -6.04 -24.14 7.85
N VAL A 447 -6.90 -23.19 8.22
CA VAL A 447 -8.37 -23.28 8.08
C VAL A 447 -8.79 -22.85 6.67
N HIS A 448 -8.12 -21.83 6.15
CA HIS A 448 -8.42 -21.19 4.88
C HIS A 448 -7.14 -21.00 4.06
N THR A 449 -7.17 -21.39 2.78
CA THR A 449 -6.16 -20.99 1.81
C THR A 449 -6.47 -19.58 1.32
N ASP A 450 -5.49 -18.68 1.38
CA ASP A 450 -5.56 -17.33 0.83
C ASP A 450 -4.53 -17.15 -0.30
N SER A 451 -4.66 -16.09 -1.09
CA SER A 451 -3.71 -15.71 -2.14
C SER A 451 -2.83 -14.55 -1.69
N PHE A 452 -1.51 -14.73 -1.75
CA PHE A 452 -0.54 -13.67 -1.54
C PHE A 452 -0.76 -12.50 -2.51
N ASP A 453 -1.03 -11.30 -2.00
CA ASP A 453 -1.05 -10.10 -2.84
C ASP A 453 0.38 -9.75 -3.30
N THR A 454 0.51 -9.47 -4.59
CA THR A 454 1.75 -9.11 -5.28
C THR A 454 1.65 -7.77 -6.01
N SER A 455 0.55 -7.02 -5.84
CA SER A 455 0.27 -5.75 -6.53
C SER A 455 1.36 -4.69 -6.28
N GLY A 456 1.71 -4.42 -5.02
CA GLY A 456 2.81 -3.54 -4.63
C GLY A 456 4.18 -4.06 -5.05
N LEU A 457 4.42 -5.37 -4.89
CA LEU A 457 5.65 -6.08 -5.29
C LEU A 457 5.96 -5.91 -6.78
N LEU A 458 4.96 -6.13 -7.64
CA LEU A 458 5.08 -6.02 -9.09
C LEU A 458 5.32 -4.57 -9.53
N THR A 459 4.66 -3.60 -8.89
CA THR A 459 4.85 -2.17 -9.20
C THR A 459 6.29 -1.73 -8.88
N ALA A 460 6.84 -2.16 -7.74
CA ALA A 460 8.20 -1.84 -7.31
C ALA A 460 9.31 -2.45 -8.20
N SER A 461 9.02 -3.44 -9.05
CA SER A 461 10.01 -4.04 -9.96
C SER A 461 10.66 -3.06 -10.94
N SER A 462 10.00 -1.95 -11.24
CA SER A 462 10.45 -0.90 -12.16
C SER A 462 11.52 0.04 -11.59
N LEU A 463 11.68 0.11 -10.25
CA LEU A 463 12.48 1.14 -9.57
C LEU A 463 13.95 1.15 -10.00
N ALA A 464 14.57 -0.02 -10.13
CA ALA A 464 15.98 -0.12 -10.53
C ALA A 464 16.22 0.46 -11.94
N GLY A 465 15.33 0.17 -12.90
CA GLY A 465 15.41 0.71 -14.25
C GLY A 465 15.22 2.23 -14.31
N ILE A 466 14.35 2.78 -13.46
CA ILE A 466 14.14 4.23 -13.33
C ILE A 466 15.44 4.92 -12.83
N ILE A 467 16.14 4.35 -11.84
CA ILE A 467 17.40 4.95 -11.35
C ILE A 467 18.59 4.69 -12.31
N ASP A 468 18.62 3.57 -13.04
CA ASP A 468 19.64 3.35 -14.08
C ASP A 468 19.50 4.31 -15.27
N ASP A 469 18.28 4.52 -15.78
CA ASP A 469 18.04 5.50 -16.84
C ASP A 469 18.30 6.94 -16.38
N SER A 470 18.04 7.28 -15.10
CA SER A 470 18.34 8.62 -14.57
C SER A 470 19.85 8.90 -14.49
N VAL A 471 20.65 7.92 -14.06
CA VAL A 471 22.12 8.02 -14.06
C VAL A 471 22.67 8.13 -15.48
N GLU A 472 22.12 7.38 -16.44
CA GLU A 472 22.51 7.50 -17.84
C GLU A 472 22.07 8.82 -18.50
N PHE A 473 20.93 9.39 -18.10
CA PHE A 473 20.47 10.71 -18.52
C PHE A 473 21.40 11.82 -18.01
N LEU A 474 21.73 11.82 -16.71
CA LEU A 474 22.70 12.73 -16.09
C LEU A 474 24.10 12.60 -16.72
N ASP A 475 24.51 11.37 -17.04
CA ASP A 475 25.74 11.09 -17.78
C ASP A 475 25.69 11.60 -19.23
N GLY A 476 24.52 11.60 -19.87
CA GLY A 476 24.29 12.26 -21.15
C GLY A 476 24.47 13.78 -21.07
N ILE A 477 23.93 14.42 -20.04
CA ILE A 477 24.10 15.85 -19.78
C ILE A 477 25.58 16.18 -19.55
N LYS A 478 26.23 15.54 -18.57
CA LYS A 478 27.62 15.85 -18.16
C LYS A 478 28.64 15.69 -19.29
N ASN A 479 28.44 14.72 -20.17
CA ASN A 479 29.33 14.49 -21.32
C ASN A 479 28.94 15.30 -22.57
N ALA A 480 28.09 16.33 -22.43
CA ALA A 480 27.57 17.16 -23.53
C ALA A 480 27.01 16.32 -24.71
N ASN A 481 26.29 15.24 -24.38
CA ASN A 481 25.70 14.30 -25.34
C ASN A 481 24.17 14.35 -25.24
N VAL A 482 23.60 15.40 -25.85
CA VAL A 482 22.16 15.67 -25.84
C VAL A 482 21.32 14.52 -26.42
N PHE A 483 21.86 13.77 -27.40
CA PHE A 483 21.16 12.61 -27.95
C PHE A 483 21.04 11.46 -26.95
N LYS A 484 22.12 11.15 -26.21
CA LYS A 484 22.03 10.20 -25.07
C LYS A 484 21.07 10.74 -24.01
N ALA A 485 21.18 12.03 -23.67
CA ALA A 485 20.36 12.65 -22.64
C ALA A 485 18.86 12.55 -22.94
N ILE A 486 18.38 12.98 -24.12
CA ILE A 486 16.95 12.88 -24.46
C ILE A 486 16.51 11.41 -24.57
N THR A 487 17.26 10.54 -25.25
CA THR A 487 16.88 9.12 -25.39
C THR A 487 16.69 8.44 -24.03
N LYS A 488 17.53 8.79 -23.04
CA LYS A 488 17.43 8.27 -21.67
C LYS A 488 16.38 8.97 -20.83
N LEU A 489 16.15 10.27 -21.01
CA LEU A 489 14.99 10.98 -20.45
C LEU A 489 13.66 10.36 -20.93
N VAL A 490 13.53 10.00 -22.21
CA VAL A 490 12.34 9.31 -22.75
C VAL A 490 12.17 7.94 -22.09
N SER A 491 13.23 7.13 -22.04
CA SER A 491 13.20 5.79 -21.42
C SER A 491 12.80 5.87 -19.93
N PHE A 492 13.40 6.81 -19.21
CA PHE A 492 13.12 7.18 -17.82
C PHE A 492 11.65 7.61 -17.61
N LEU A 493 11.10 8.46 -18.49
CA LEU A 493 9.71 8.92 -18.41
C LEU A 493 8.70 7.80 -18.74
N VAL A 494 9.00 6.89 -19.66
CA VAL A 494 8.17 5.69 -19.93
C VAL A 494 8.14 4.77 -18.71
N ASN A 495 9.30 4.49 -18.12
CA ASN A 495 9.43 3.66 -16.93
C ASN A 495 8.71 4.31 -15.72
N LEU A 496 8.88 5.62 -15.51
CA LEU A 496 8.15 6.38 -14.50
C LEU A 496 6.64 6.41 -14.73
N THR A 497 6.18 6.60 -15.97
CA THR A 497 4.74 6.63 -16.29
C THR A 497 4.10 5.28 -15.97
N THR A 498 4.77 4.18 -16.34
CA THR A 498 4.34 2.82 -16.03
C THR A 498 4.26 2.58 -14.52
N PHE A 499 5.29 3.02 -13.77
CA PHE A 499 5.32 2.96 -12.32
C PHE A 499 4.21 3.78 -11.65
N LEU A 500 4.03 5.05 -12.03
CA LEU A 500 2.99 5.92 -11.48
C LEU A 500 1.58 5.43 -11.81
N VAL A 501 1.35 4.84 -12.99
CA VAL A 501 0.07 4.20 -13.33
C VAL A 501 -0.17 2.96 -12.45
N GLY A 502 0.86 2.16 -12.15
CA GLY A 502 0.80 1.07 -11.17
C GLY A 502 0.43 1.56 -9.77
N VAL A 503 1.10 2.61 -9.28
CA VAL A 503 0.79 3.28 -8.01
C VAL A 503 -0.66 3.77 -7.99
N ILE A 504 -1.12 4.45 -9.05
CA ILE A 504 -2.50 4.97 -9.14
C ILE A 504 -3.52 3.82 -9.15
N ALA A 505 -3.22 2.70 -9.80
CA ALA A 505 -4.08 1.50 -9.79
C ALA A 505 -4.16 0.88 -8.38
N TRP A 506 -3.02 0.65 -7.73
CA TRP A 506 -2.95 0.14 -6.34
C TRP A 506 -3.69 1.06 -5.36
N ILE A 507 -3.54 2.38 -5.50
CA ILE A 507 -4.30 3.36 -4.71
C ILE A 507 -5.80 3.24 -5.01
N ALA A 508 -6.21 3.18 -6.28
CA ALA A 508 -7.62 3.11 -6.67
C ALA A 508 -8.31 1.81 -6.21
N GLU A 509 -7.56 0.72 -6.09
CA GLU A 509 -8.04 -0.55 -5.54
C GLU A 509 -8.21 -0.48 -4.02
N HIS A 510 -7.17 -0.06 -3.29
CA HIS A 510 -7.15 -0.11 -1.82
C HIS A 510 -7.83 1.08 -1.12
N PHE A 511 -7.71 2.30 -1.66
CA PHE A 511 -8.39 3.47 -1.05
C PHE A 511 -9.92 3.42 -1.21
N VAL A 512 -10.51 2.51 -1.99
CA VAL A 512 -11.96 2.27 -1.98
C VAL A 512 -12.44 1.74 -0.63
N ASN A 513 -11.64 0.93 0.07
CA ASN A 513 -11.95 0.49 1.43
C ASN A 513 -11.96 1.68 2.40
N LEU A 514 -10.99 2.59 2.27
CA LEU A 514 -10.96 3.83 3.02
C LEU A 514 -12.14 4.75 2.69
N VAL A 515 -12.49 4.95 1.42
CA VAL A 515 -13.62 5.83 1.05
C VAL A 515 -14.94 5.28 1.62
N ARG A 516 -15.12 3.95 1.68
CA ARG A 516 -16.25 3.32 2.39
C ARG A 516 -16.20 3.60 3.90
N PHE A 517 -15.02 3.43 4.52
CA PHE A 517 -14.77 3.74 5.93
C PHE A 517 -15.16 5.19 6.27
N LEU A 518 -14.61 6.16 5.52
CA LEU A 518 -14.82 7.60 5.71
C LEU A 518 -16.28 8.03 5.43
N ALA A 519 -16.98 7.37 4.50
CA ALA A 519 -18.37 7.66 4.20
C ALA A 519 -19.36 7.12 5.25
N GLN A 520 -19.01 6.02 5.93
CA GLN A 520 -19.88 5.34 6.89
C GLN A 520 -19.15 5.00 8.22
N PRO A 521 -18.50 5.98 8.90
CA PRO A 521 -17.58 5.70 10.01
C PRO A 521 -18.25 5.02 11.22
N LYS A 522 -19.58 5.17 11.38
CA LYS A 522 -20.36 4.48 12.43
C LYS A 522 -20.63 3.00 12.12
N GLU A 523 -20.66 2.64 10.85
CA GLU A 523 -20.85 1.25 10.41
C GLU A 523 -19.49 0.52 10.43
N TYR A 524 -18.42 1.21 10.01
CA TYR A 524 -17.07 0.65 10.00
C TYR A 524 -16.28 0.79 11.32
N TYR A 525 -16.81 1.45 12.34
CA TYR A 525 -16.19 1.56 13.68
C TYR A 525 -15.71 0.21 14.24
N HIS A 526 -16.53 -0.83 14.06
CA HIS A 526 -16.22 -2.20 14.49
C HIS A 526 -15.03 -2.79 13.72
N ALA A 527 -14.90 -2.49 12.41
CA ALA A 527 -13.77 -2.93 11.60
C ALA A 527 -12.47 -2.21 12.03
N PHE A 528 -12.52 -0.91 12.34
CA PHE A 528 -11.37 -0.17 12.85
C PHE A 528 -10.83 -0.74 14.17
N LEU A 529 -11.73 -1.08 15.12
CA LEU A 529 -11.31 -1.74 16.36
C LEU A 529 -10.69 -3.13 16.11
N LEU A 530 -11.19 -3.90 15.13
CA LEU A 530 -10.59 -5.18 14.73
C LEU A 530 -9.21 -5.01 14.09
N TYR A 531 -9.03 -4.08 13.15
CA TYR A 531 -7.69 -3.80 12.57
C TYR A 531 -6.70 -3.31 13.64
N GLY A 532 -7.16 -2.50 14.60
CA GLY A 532 -6.35 -2.09 15.75
C GLY A 532 -6.05 -3.23 16.74
N TYR A 533 -6.99 -4.15 16.96
CA TYR A 533 -6.72 -5.40 17.69
C TYR A 533 -5.60 -6.18 17.01
N ALA A 534 -5.65 -6.38 15.68
CA ALA A 534 -4.59 -7.10 14.97
C ALA A 534 -3.24 -6.38 15.03
N ALA A 535 -3.22 -5.05 14.95
CA ALA A 535 -1.97 -4.29 15.07
C ALA A 535 -1.32 -4.39 16.46
N TYR A 536 -2.11 -4.34 17.54
CA TYR A 536 -1.57 -4.26 18.92
C TYR A 536 -1.61 -5.58 19.72
N ASN A 537 -2.27 -6.63 19.21
CA ASN A 537 -2.28 -7.98 19.83
C ASN A 537 -1.63 -9.06 18.96
N LEU A 538 -1.01 -8.72 17.83
CA LEU A 538 -0.17 -9.65 17.05
C LEU A 538 1.27 -9.11 16.96
N PRO A 539 2.28 -9.98 16.97
CA PRO A 539 3.65 -9.59 16.70
C PRO A 539 3.81 -9.10 15.25
N ASN A 540 4.82 -8.26 15.08
CA ASN A 540 5.35 -7.87 13.78
C ASN A 540 6.90 -7.86 13.86
N ARG A 541 7.57 -7.66 12.73
CA ARG A 541 9.04 -7.67 12.62
C ARG A 541 9.81 -6.72 13.54
N THR A 542 9.19 -5.67 14.09
CA THR A 542 9.83 -4.76 15.06
C THR A 542 9.47 -5.07 16.51
N THR A 543 8.38 -5.83 16.76
CA THR A 543 7.85 -6.07 18.11
C THR A 543 8.03 -7.50 18.62
N TYR A 544 8.28 -8.50 17.77
CA TYR A 544 8.23 -9.93 18.13
C TYR A 544 9.14 -10.36 19.31
N MET A 545 10.22 -9.62 19.63
CA MET A 545 11.15 -9.94 20.72
C MET A 545 10.91 -9.19 22.04
N GLU A 546 10.32 -8.00 21.99
CA GLU A 546 10.24 -7.07 23.14
C GLU A 546 8.83 -6.52 23.41
N GLY A 547 7.88 -6.73 22.47
CA GLY A 547 6.48 -6.35 22.62
C GLY A 547 5.61 -7.41 23.29
N SER A 548 4.39 -7.02 23.61
CA SER A 548 3.33 -7.86 24.15
C SER A 548 1.97 -7.46 23.59
N THR A 549 0.97 -8.33 23.76
CA THR A 549 -0.43 -7.94 23.66
C THR A 549 -0.81 -6.88 24.70
N LEU A 550 -2.00 -6.30 24.56
CA LEU A 550 -2.66 -5.48 25.58
C LEU A 550 -3.16 -6.29 26.80
N THR A 551 -2.92 -7.61 26.82
CA THR A 551 -3.13 -8.52 27.97
C THR A 551 -1.81 -8.94 28.63
N ASP A 552 -0.71 -8.22 28.35
CA ASP A 552 0.66 -8.49 28.83
C ASP A 552 1.23 -9.86 28.36
N TYR A 553 0.70 -10.45 27.29
CA TYR A 553 1.27 -11.67 26.70
C TYR A 553 2.50 -11.33 25.83
N GLU A 554 3.69 -11.60 26.35
CA GLU A 554 4.97 -11.43 25.66
C GLU A 554 4.99 -12.13 24.28
N PHE A 555 5.18 -11.38 23.20
CA PHE A 555 5.28 -11.94 21.84
C PHE A 555 6.45 -12.92 21.67
N LYS A 556 7.50 -12.75 22.47
CA LYS A 556 8.64 -13.67 22.54
C LYS A 556 8.25 -15.11 22.86
N LYS A 557 7.11 -15.35 23.52
CA LYS A 557 6.55 -16.70 23.72
C LYS A 557 6.23 -17.38 22.39
N ILE A 558 5.71 -16.62 21.42
CA ILE A 558 5.32 -17.07 20.07
C ILE A 558 6.57 -17.49 19.28
N PHE A 559 7.58 -16.61 19.22
CA PHE A 559 8.86 -16.90 18.58
C PHE A 559 9.53 -18.17 19.12
N ASN A 560 9.53 -18.35 20.45
CA ASN A 560 10.05 -19.57 21.08
C ASN A 560 9.19 -20.81 20.77
N LEU A 561 7.86 -20.68 20.71
CA LEU A 561 6.93 -21.78 20.39
C LEU A 561 7.11 -22.26 18.95
N ALA A 562 7.32 -21.34 18.01
CA ALA A 562 7.63 -21.62 16.60
C ALA A 562 9.02 -22.21 16.35
N GLY A 563 9.81 -22.48 17.41
CA GLY A 563 11.19 -22.97 17.30
C GLY A 563 12.19 -21.93 16.78
N GLY A 564 11.86 -20.65 16.89
CA GLY A 564 12.74 -19.54 16.50
C GLY A 564 14.05 -19.54 17.29
N ASN A 565 15.15 -19.19 16.61
CA ASN A 565 16.48 -19.12 17.20
C ASN A 565 17.21 -17.86 16.72
N TYR A 566 17.45 -16.91 17.63
CA TYR A 566 18.03 -15.62 17.31
C TYR A 566 19.49 -15.76 16.85
N SER A 567 19.70 -15.72 15.53
CA SER A 567 20.98 -16.10 14.91
C SER A 567 21.19 -15.59 13.48
N ALA A 568 20.19 -14.94 12.88
CA ALA A 568 20.25 -14.42 11.51
C ALA A 568 20.26 -12.88 11.47
N GLU A 569 20.78 -12.33 10.37
CA GLU A 569 20.77 -10.89 10.07
C GLU A 569 19.54 -10.53 9.21
N THR A 570 19.21 -9.25 9.12
CA THR A 570 18.21 -8.76 8.16
C THR A 570 18.71 -9.01 6.72
N THR A 571 17.81 -9.46 5.85
CA THR A 571 18.12 -9.99 4.52
C THR A 571 17.11 -9.50 3.46
N GLY A 572 17.39 -9.78 2.19
CA GLY A 572 16.59 -9.34 1.03
C GLY A 572 16.88 -7.90 0.58
N SER A 573 17.38 -7.76 -0.66
CA SER A 573 17.61 -6.49 -1.36
C SER A 573 16.37 -6.07 -2.15
N LEU A 574 16.12 -4.77 -2.30
CA LEU A 574 15.02 -4.26 -3.14
C LEU A 574 15.21 -4.58 -4.62
N LYS A 575 16.44 -4.80 -5.09
CA LYS A 575 16.71 -5.23 -6.47
C LYS A 575 16.27 -6.66 -6.75
N ASP A 576 16.18 -7.49 -5.71
CA ASP A 576 15.72 -8.88 -5.79
C ASP A 576 14.19 -9.02 -5.73
N VAL A 577 13.43 -7.91 -5.72
CA VAL A 577 11.95 -7.89 -5.61
C VAL A 577 11.23 -8.84 -6.57
N VAL A 578 11.74 -8.97 -7.81
CA VAL A 578 11.19 -9.87 -8.85
C VAL A 578 11.42 -11.36 -8.59
N ASN A 579 12.32 -11.70 -7.66
CA ASN A 579 12.65 -13.06 -7.26
C ASN A 579 11.88 -13.51 -6.00
N ILE A 580 11.11 -12.62 -5.36
CA ILE A 580 10.33 -12.94 -4.17
C ILE A 580 9.09 -13.73 -4.60
N GLN A 581 9.00 -14.97 -4.12
CA GLN A 581 7.90 -15.89 -4.41
C GLN A 581 7.31 -16.39 -3.10
N ASP A 582 5.98 -16.46 -3.03
CA ASP A 582 5.33 -17.17 -1.95
C ASP A 582 5.55 -18.69 -2.08
N SER A 583 5.79 -19.36 -0.96
CA SER A 583 6.12 -20.77 -0.92
C SER A 583 5.71 -21.39 0.42
N SER A 584 4.91 -22.46 0.34
CA SER A 584 4.58 -23.30 1.49
C SER A 584 5.70 -24.29 1.80
N GLY A 585 5.76 -24.74 3.05
CA GLY A 585 6.81 -25.63 3.55
C GLY A 585 6.27 -26.67 4.53
N SER A 586 6.93 -26.77 5.68
CA SER A 586 6.59 -27.72 6.75
C SER A 586 6.62 -27.11 8.15
N ASP A 587 6.73 -25.79 8.26
CA ASP A 587 6.71 -25.10 9.56
C ASP A 587 5.26 -25.00 10.06
N PRO A 588 5.01 -25.21 11.37
CA PRO A 588 3.64 -25.36 11.90
C PRO A 588 2.93 -24.02 12.17
N MET A 589 3.69 -22.92 12.28
CA MET A 589 3.19 -21.58 12.61
C MET A 589 4.20 -20.50 12.20
N LEU A 590 3.77 -19.24 12.23
CA LEU A 590 4.62 -18.06 12.05
C LEU A 590 5.56 -17.88 13.27
N LYS A 591 6.71 -17.24 13.08
CA LYS A 591 7.70 -16.97 14.14
C LYS A 591 7.54 -15.56 14.72
N GLY A 592 6.91 -14.64 14.01
CA GLY A 592 6.61 -13.30 14.50
C GLY A 592 6.12 -12.27 13.48
N ALA A 593 6.04 -12.59 12.18
CA ALA A 593 5.52 -11.68 11.16
C ALA A 593 3.98 -11.82 10.97
N GLU A 594 3.23 -11.78 12.07
CA GLU A 594 1.79 -12.05 12.06
C GLU A 594 0.95 -10.88 11.55
N LEU A 595 1.33 -9.64 11.86
CA LEU A 595 0.68 -8.45 11.30
C LEU A 595 0.91 -8.36 9.77
N GLU A 596 2.09 -8.75 9.31
CA GLU A 596 2.45 -8.83 7.90
C GLU A 596 1.72 -9.98 7.18
N TYR A 597 1.50 -11.13 7.86
CA TYR A 597 0.62 -12.18 7.37
C TYR A 597 -0.84 -11.69 7.26
N MET A 598 -1.33 -10.98 8.28
CA MET A 598 -2.67 -10.38 8.24
C MET A 598 -2.83 -9.39 7.09
N LEU A 599 -1.78 -8.67 6.69
CA LEU A 599 -1.79 -7.75 5.53
C LEU A 599 -1.82 -8.50 4.20
N THR A 600 -1.01 -9.54 4.05
CA THR A 600 -0.63 -10.10 2.74
C THR A 600 -1.23 -11.47 2.41
N GLY A 601 -1.59 -12.27 3.41
CA GLY A 601 -2.04 -13.66 3.24
C GLY A 601 -0.96 -14.67 2.85
N ALA A 602 0.33 -14.29 2.83
CA ALA A 602 1.41 -15.12 2.30
C ALA A 602 1.69 -16.38 3.13
N ASN A 603 2.07 -17.49 2.48
CA ASN A 603 2.44 -18.75 3.15
C ASN A 603 3.90 -18.76 3.66
N SER A 604 4.73 -17.79 3.26
CA SER A 604 6.09 -17.58 3.75
C SER A 604 6.24 -16.24 4.49
N GLU A 605 6.89 -16.23 5.66
CA GLU A 605 7.18 -14.98 6.41
C GLU A 605 8.07 -14.00 5.63
N TYR A 606 8.94 -14.48 4.73
CA TYR A 606 9.73 -13.61 3.86
C TYR A 606 8.86 -12.93 2.79
N ALA A 607 7.88 -13.64 2.24
CA ALA A 607 6.91 -13.06 1.31
C ALA A 607 5.97 -12.08 2.03
N ALA A 608 5.51 -12.42 3.23
CA ALA A 608 4.66 -11.53 4.04
C ALA A 608 5.36 -10.21 4.40
N GLN A 609 6.59 -10.28 4.94
CA GLN A 609 7.38 -9.08 5.27
C GLN A 609 7.69 -8.22 4.03
N ALA A 610 7.97 -8.85 2.88
CA ALA A 610 8.22 -8.12 1.64
C ALA A 610 6.95 -7.45 1.10
N GLY A 611 5.80 -8.14 1.07
CA GLY A 611 4.52 -7.55 0.66
C GLY A 611 4.15 -6.35 1.52
N ALA A 612 4.15 -6.53 2.85
CA ALA A 612 3.89 -5.46 3.82
C ALA A 612 4.87 -4.28 3.70
N PHE A 613 6.14 -4.53 3.34
CA PHE A 613 7.10 -3.48 3.03
C PHE A 613 6.70 -2.69 1.78
N PHE A 614 6.30 -3.37 0.70
CA PHE A 614 5.96 -2.69 -0.56
C PHE A 614 4.59 -2.01 -0.54
N ASP A 615 3.60 -2.55 0.16
CA ASP A 615 2.32 -1.86 0.40
C ASP A 615 2.53 -0.61 1.27
N GLY A 616 3.39 -0.69 2.28
CA GLY A 616 3.87 0.47 3.03
C GLY A 616 4.55 1.50 2.14
N TYR A 617 5.48 1.09 1.29
CA TYR A 617 6.18 1.96 0.33
C TYR A 617 5.22 2.62 -0.69
N MET A 618 4.23 1.89 -1.22
CA MET A 618 3.18 2.46 -2.08
C MET A 618 2.37 3.53 -1.36
N PHE A 619 1.98 3.29 -0.10
CA PHE A 619 1.31 4.29 0.73
C PHE A 619 2.19 5.51 1.01
N ARG A 620 3.46 5.33 1.42
CA ARG A 620 4.42 6.41 1.68
C ARG A 620 4.63 7.27 0.43
N LEU A 621 4.79 6.66 -0.74
CA LEU A 621 4.94 7.41 -1.99
C LEU A 621 3.72 8.28 -2.29
N ALA A 622 2.52 7.82 -1.93
CA ALA A 622 1.31 8.62 -2.01
C ALA A 622 1.31 9.77 -0.98
N SER A 623 1.60 9.51 0.30
CA SER A 623 1.57 10.54 1.36
C SER A 623 2.62 11.62 1.17
N ASP A 624 3.83 11.23 0.77
CA ASP A 624 5.04 12.06 0.89
C ASP A 624 5.38 12.81 -0.41
N SER A 625 4.76 12.43 -1.53
CA SER A 625 4.85 13.11 -2.84
C SER A 625 4.71 14.64 -2.76
N VAL A 626 3.81 15.15 -1.91
CA VAL A 626 3.56 16.58 -1.70
C VAL A 626 4.75 17.27 -1.01
N ALA A 627 5.40 16.58 -0.09
CA ALA A 627 6.56 17.10 0.65
C ALA A 627 7.82 17.08 -0.23
N VAL A 628 8.01 16.02 -1.02
CA VAL A 628 9.11 15.89 -1.99
C VAL A 628 9.11 17.05 -2.99
N VAL A 629 7.98 17.29 -3.67
CA VAL A 629 7.87 18.34 -4.71
C VAL A 629 8.06 19.74 -4.14
N ARG A 630 7.88 19.92 -2.83
CA ARG A 630 8.09 21.19 -2.11
C ARG A 630 9.51 21.36 -1.55
N SER A 631 10.39 20.38 -1.73
CA SER A 631 11.80 20.47 -1.31
C SER A 631 12.46 21.76 -1.81
N ASP A 632 13.16 22.42 -0.89
CA ASP A 632 13.94 23.61 -1.15
C ASP A 632 15.25 23.29 -1.90
N ILE A 633 15.83 22.12 -1.66
CA ILE A 633 16.95 21.57 -2.46
C ILE A 633 16.53 21.45 -3.93
N LEU A 634 15.35 20.90 -4.24
CA LEU A 634 14.87 20.83 -5.62
C LEU A 634 14.64 22.22 -6.23
N GLN A 635 14.27 23.23 -5.44
CA GLN A 635 14.16 24.61 -5.93
C GLN A 635 15.53 25.21 -6.25
N ALA A 636 16.55 24.98 -5.40
CA ALA A 636 17.93 25.40 -5.65
C ALA A 636 18.54 24.73 -6.90
N LEU A 637 18.28 23.43 -7.11
CA LEU A 637 18.77 22.67 -8.28
C LEU A 637 18.18 23.12 -9.63
N SER A 638 17.29 24.13 -9.67
CA SER A 638 16.79 24.71 -10.93
C SER A 638 17.88 25.23 -11.87
N VAL A 639 19.06 25.60 -11.35
CA VAL A 639 20.24 25.99 -12.16
C VAL A 639 20.83 24.83 -12.97
N THR A 640 20.55 23.57 -12.59
CA THR A 640 20.95 22.38 -13.36
C THR A 640 20.07 22.11 -14.58
N GLY A 641 19.06 22.96 -14.83
CA GLY A 641 18.13 22.85 -15.94
C GLY A 641 17.40 21.49 -15.92
N PRO A 642 17.49 20.67 -16.98
CA PRO A 642 16.85 19.36 -17.02
C PRO A 642 17.47 18.36 -16.02
N GLY A 643 18.60 18.66 -15.36
CA GLY A 643 19.09 17.89 -14.22
C GLY A 643 18.09 17.79 -13.06
N ARG A 644 17.31 18.86 -12.83
CA ARG A 644 16.26 18.90 -11.79
C ARG A 644 15.16 17.85 -12.00
N ILE A 645 14.89 17.48 -13.25
CA ILE A 645 13.95 16.41 -13.61
C ILE A 645 14.40 15.09 -12.95
N ALA A 646 15.67 14.71 -13.13
CA ALA A 646 16.24 13.51 -12.53
C ALA A 646 16.18 13.59 -11.00
N ALA A 647 16.68 14.69 -10.40
CA ALA A 647 16.69 14.88 -8.95
C ALA A 647 15.30 14.72 -8.33
N THR A 648 14.28 15.36 -8.91
CA THR A 648 12.89 15.32 -8.41
C THR A 648 12.33 13.90 -8.38
N ILE A 649 12.61 13.10 -9.41
CA ILE A 649 12.09 11.73 -9.55
C ILE A 649 12.89 10.74 -8.70
N ILE A 650 14.21 10.91 -8.55
CA ILE A 650 15.01 10.14 -7.60
C ILE A 650 14.51 10.44 -6.17
N PHE A 651 14.23 11.70 -5.83
CA PHE A 651 13.68 12.06 -4.51
C PHE A 651 12.30 11.42 -4.27
N LEU A 652 11.42 11.40 -5.28
CA LEU A 652 10.08 10.79 -5.19
C LEU A 652 10.12 9.28 -4.94
N ILE A 653 11.18 8.60 -5.38
CA ILE A 653 11.42 7.17 -5.15
C ILE A 653 12.14 6.91 -3.82
N ILE A 654 13.11 7.74 -3.46
CA ILE A 654 14.00 7.49 -2.32
C ILE A 654 13.44 8.01 -1.00
N GLU A 655 12.70 9.12 -0.97
CA GLU A 655 12.02 9.60 0.25
C GLU A 655 11.15 8.51 0.91
N PRO A 656 10.14 7.90 0.23
CA PRO A 656 9.32 6.85 0.84
C PRO A 656 10.10 5.55 1.15
N LEU A 657 11.25 5.32 0.50
CA LEU A 657 12.12 4.19 0.82
C LEU A 657 12.90 4.42 2.12
N LEU A 658 13.43 5.62 2.34
CA LEU A 658 14.10 6.00 3.58
C LEU A 658 13.13 5.88 4.78
N ASP A 659 11.86 6.24 4.58
CA ASP A 659 10.81 6.11 5.60
C ASP A 659 10.54 4.66 5.96
N MET A 660 10.36 3.79 4.96
CA MET A 660 10.20 2.36 5.20
C MET A 660 11.44 1.73 5.84
N ILE A 661 12.65 2.16 5.49
CA ILE A 661 13.90 1.74 6.16
C ILE A 661 13.89 2.14 7.65
N VAL A 662 13.57 3.40 7.98
CA VAL A 662 13.50 3.86 9.38
C VAL A 662 12.43 3.09 10.16
N LEU A 663 11.25 2.91 9.58
CA LEU A 663 10.14 2.18 10.21
C LEU A 663 10.49 0.71 10.49
N VAL A 664 11.05 -0.05 9.54
CA VAL A 664 11.41 -1.47 9.78
C VAL A 664 12.63 -1.68 10.68
N ASN A 665 13.36 -0.62 11.03
CA ASN A 665 14.39 -0.64 12.07
C ASN A 665 13.84 -0.15 13.43
N GLY A 666 12.51 -0.05 13.60
CA GLY A 666 11.86 0.35 14.86
C GLY A 666 11.72 1.85 15.08
N GLY A 667 12.00 2.67 14.06
CA GLY A 667 11.81 4.12 14.09
C GLY A 667 10.34 4.55 14.02
N LYS A 668 10.13 5.88 14.10
CA LYS A 668 8.82 6.53 13.98
C LYS A 668 8.83 7.60 12.90
N GLU A 669 7.84 7.60 12.02
CA GLU A 669 7.63 8.62 10.97
C GLU A 669 6.25 9.29 11.06
N PRO A 670 6.11 10.57 10.66
CA PRO A 670 4.80 11.19 10.47
C PRO A 670 4.07 10.54 9.29
N LEU A 671 2.81 10.12 9.47
CA LEU A 671 1.98 9.51 8.42
C LEU A 671 1.73 10.45 7.22
N PHE A 672 1.72 11.77 7.46
CA PHE A 672 1.75 12.79 6.41
C PHE A 672 2.83 13.82 6.69
N LYS A 673 3.90 13.84 5.88
CA LYS A 673 4.97 14.82 5.99
C LYS A 673 4.55 16.21 5.48
N GLU A 674 4.86 17.25 6.25
CA GLU A 674 4.92 18.64 5.77
C GLU A 674 6.34 18.95 5.22
N VAL A 675 7.37 18.26 5.72
CA VAL A 675 8.79 18.40 5.33
C VAL A 675 9.36 17.02 4.98
N ALA A 676 9.93 16.89 3.78
CA ALA A 676 10.64 15.70 3.33
C ALA A 676 12.05 15.60 3.95
N TYR A 677 12.57 14.40 4.17
CA TYR A 677 13.97 14.15 4.51
C TYR A 677 14.92 14.72 3.45
N LEU A 678 14.57 14.64 2.17
CA LEU A 678 15.33 15.22 1.07
C LEU A 678 15.04 16.73 0.90
N SER A 679 15.22 17.49 1.98
CA SER A 679 15.16 18.96 2.07
C SER A 679 16.22 19.48 3.05
N SER A 680 16.52 20.79 3.07
CA SER A 680 17.60 21.32 3.91
C SER A 680 17.42 21.05 5.41
N ARG A 681 16.19 21.25 5.92
CA ARG A 681 15.81 20.89 7.30
C ARG A 681 15.72 19.36 7.45
N GLY A 682 15.26 18.66 6.41
CA GLY A 682 15.06 17.22 6.37
C GLY A 682 16.32 16.39 6.60
N LEU A 683 17.43 16.72 5.92
CA LEU A 683 18.66 15.94 5.95
C LEU A 683 19.26 15.84 7.36
N ILE A 684 19.03 16.84 8.21
CA ILE A 684 19.47 16.88 9.61
C ILE A 684 18.75 15.81 10.46
N TYR A 685 17.50 15.48 10.13
CA TYR A 685 16.77 14.38 10.76
C TYR A 685 17.21 13.05 10.15
N LEU A 686 17.26 12.96 8.82
CA LEU A 686 17.67 11.74 8.11
C LEU A 686 19.02 11.21 8.63
N GLY A 687 20.00 12.10 8.78
CA GLY A 687 21.32 11.78 9.31
C GLY A 687 21.31 11.16 10.72
N LYS A 688 20.28 11.41 11.54
CA LYS A 688 20.07 10.81 12.87
C LYS A 688 19.27 9.52 12.81
N ASP A 689 18.17 9.52 12.07
CA ASP A 689 17.27 8.37 11.97
C ASP A 689 17.96 7.18 11.29
N LEU A 690 18.75 7.44 10.24
CA LEU A 690 19.63 6.44 9.64
C LEU A 690 20.81 6.07 10.56
N TRP A 691 21.25 6.94 11.48
CA TRP A 691 22.34 6.60 12.41
C TRP A 691 21.98 5.42 13.31
N ASN A 692 20.73 5.39 13.78
CA ASN A 692 20.19 4.36 14.65
C ASN A 692 19.86 3.05 13.91
N CYS A 693 19.77 3.07 12.57
CA CYS A 693 19.58 1.86 11.77
C CYS A 693 20.85 0.99 11.78
N THR A 694 20.70 -0.28 12.15
CA THR A 694 21.80 -1.26 12.26
C THR A 694 22.30 -1.75 10.90
N ASN A 695 21.39 -1.84 9.92
CA ASN A 695 21.64 -2.42 8.60
C ASN A 695 22.28 -1.45 7.58
N ILE A 696 22.64 -0.23 8.01
CA ILE A 696 23.24 0.81 7.16
C ILE A 696 24.70 0.98 7.53
N SER A 697 25.61 0.94 6.54
CA SER A 697 27.05 1.12 6.80
C SER A 697 27.39 2.56 7.17
N ASP A 698 28.41 2.74 8.03
CA ASP A 698 28.89 4.07 8.43
C ASP A 698 29.29 4.94 7.23
N ARG A 699 29.86 4.32 6.19
CA ARG A 699 30.16 4.99 4.91
C ARG A 699 28.90 5.56 4.25
N MET A 700 27.78 4.84 4.24
CA MET A 700 26.52 5.34 3.70
C MET A 700 25.94 6.45 4.58
N LYS A 701 26.08 6.36 5.91
CA LYS A 701 25.69 7.42 6.85
C LYS A 701 26.51 8.70 6.61
N GLU A 702 27.82 8.59 6.39
CA GLU A 702 28.69 9.70 6.00
C GLU A 702 28.32 10.27 4.62
N GLN A 703 28.05 9.42 3.63
CA GLN A 703 27.64 9.86 2.29
C GLN A 703 26.31 10.62 2.33
N VAL A 704 25.27 10.11 2.99
CA VAL A 704 23.97 10.81 3.14
C VAL A 704 24.15 12.19 3.77
N ASN A 705 24.94 12.29 4.85
CA ASN A 705 25.22 13.56 5.53
C ASN A 705 26.09 14.55 4.71
N GLY A 706 26.69 14.10 3.60
CA GLY A 706 27.48 14.96 2.69
C GLY A 706 26.72 15.45 1.46
N GLN A 707 25.54 14.89 1.15
CA GLN A 707 24.81 15.18 -0.08
C GLN A 707 24.11 16.54 -0.07
N PHE A 708 24.03 17.18 -1.24
CA PHE A 708 23.44 18.52 -1.45
C PHE A 708 23.95 19.62 -0.51
N LYS A 709 25.17 19.45 0.04
CA LYS A 709 25.73 20.40 0.99
C LYS A 709 25.88 21.80 0.38
N ARG A 710 26.19 21.89 -0.91
CA ARG A 710 26.31 23.15 -1.66
C ARG A 710 24.99 23.93 -1.65
N GLU A 711 23.87 23.26 -1.91
CA GLU A 711 22.52 23.80 -1.87
C GLU A 711 22.12 24.16 -0.43
N VAL A 712 22.40 23.28 0.55
CA VAL A 712 22.05 23.50 1.96
C VAL A 712 22.82 24.69 2.55
N ASP A 713 24.14 24.78 2.36
CA ASP A 713 24.95 25.92 2.82
C ASP A 713 24.53 27.22 2.12
N GLY A 714 24.14 27.15 0.83
CA GLY A 714 23.60 28.29 0.07
C GLY A 714 22.24 28.78 0.57
N ILE A 715 21.30 27.86 0.79
CA ILE A 715 19.95 28.12 1.33
C ILE A 715 20.07 28.72 2.74
N ASN A 716 20.86 28.10 3.62
CA ASN A 716 21.09 28.61 4.98
C ASN A 716 21.65 30.04 4.96
N ALA A 717 22.65 30.30 4.12
CA ALA A 717 23.23 31.64 3.97
C ALA A 717 22.27 32.69 3.35
N GLU A 718 21.11 32.30 2.83
CA GLU A 718 20.04 33.21 2.40
C GLU A 718 18.90 33.29 3.43
N ILE A 719 18.61 32.20 4.15
CA ILE A 719 17.71 32.19 5.31
C ILE A 719 18.26 33.10 6.41
N ASP A 720 19.54 32.97 6.78
CA ASP A 720 20.19 33.82 7.80
C ASP A 720 20.05 35.32 7.48
N LYS A 721 20.24 35.70 6.21
CA LYS A 721 20.05 37.09 5.74
C LYS A 721 18.59 37.53 5.85
N LYS A 722 17.65 36.66 5.44
CA LYS A 722 16.21 36.95 5.54
C LYS A 722 15.75 37.03 6.99
N GLU A 723 16.30 36.22 7.89
CA GLU A 723 16.06 36.28 9.34
C GLU A 723 16.67 37.55 9.95
N GLU A 724 17.90 37.95 9.56
CA GLU A 724 18.47 39.24 9.95
C GLU A 724 17.61 40.43 9.51
N GLU A 725 16.89 40.37 8.39
CA GLU A 725 15.96 41.42 7.97
C GLU A 725 14.57 41.30 8.64
N ARG A 726 14.10 40.09 8.92
CA ARG A 726 12.81 39.80 9.57
C ARG A 726 12.83 40.15 11.05
N ALA A 727 13.92 39.85 11.74
CA ALA A 727 14.17 40.20 13.15
C ALA A 727 14.18 41.71 13.41
N LYS A 728 14.39 42.53 12.37
CA LYS A 728 14.27 44.00 12.44
C LYS A 728 12.81 44.49 12.42
N ASN A 729 11.83 43.64 12.05
CA ASN A 729 10.48 44.07 11.66
C ASN A 729 9.29 43.26 12.23
N SER A 730 9.47 42.10 12.86
CA SER A 730 8.33 41.27 13.33
C SER A 730 8.11 41.25 14.85
N THR A 731 6.99 41.83 15.31
CA THR A 731 6.42 41.51 16.63
C THR A 731 5.73 40.15 16.58
N GLY A 732 6.36 39.13 17.17
CA GLY A 732 5.90 37.74 17.04
C GLY A 732 4.60 37.41 17.76
N LYS A 733 3.84 36.47 17.21
CA LYS A 733 2.75 35.78 17.90
C LYS A 733 2.35 34.45 17.25
N ASP A 734 1.67 33.65 18.06
CA ASP A 734 0.77 32.52 17.73
C ASP A 734 1.41 31.33 16.97
N LEU A 735 1.99 30.40 17.74
CA LEU A 735 2.01 28.97 17.42
C LEU A 735 1.32 28.19 18.54
N VAL A 736 0.31 27.39 18.17
CA VAL A 736 -0.32 26.37 19.02
C VAL A 736 -0.47 25.10 18.18
N LYS A 737 0.53 24.21 18.22
CA LYS A 737 0.39 22.79 17.85
C LYS A 737 0.29 21.98 19.16
N HIS A 738 -0.51 20.92 19.19
CA HIS A 738 -0.71 20.08 20.38
C HIS A 738 0.49 19.15 20.58
N GLY A 739 1.27 19.37 21.65
CA GLY A 739 2.32 18.45 22.06
C GLY A 739 1.85 17.48 23.15
N SER A 740 2.26 16.21 23.07
CA SER A 740 2.05 15.24 24.14
C SER A 740 2.93 15.57 25.37
N GLN A 741 2.43 15.33 26.58
CA GLN A 741 3.24 15.47 27.81
C GLN A 741 4.13 14.25 28.03
N GLY A 742 5.12 14.07 27.15
CA GLY A 742 6.13 13.01 27.26
C GLY A 742 7.19 13.02 26.18
N SER A 743 6.89 13.50 24.97
CA SER A 743 7.77 13.40 23.81
C SER A 743 9.17 13.98 24.04
N THR A 744 10.18 13.31 23.49
CA THR A 744 11.57 13.77 23.46
C THR A 744 11.73 15.05 22.63
N ALA A 745 12.89 15.71 22.70
CA ALA A 745 13.17 16.86 21.85
C ALA A 745 13.14 16.51 20.34
N GLU A 746 13.43 15.26 20.00
CA GLU A 746 13.52 14.79 18.61
C GLU A 746 12.15 14.39 18.07
N GLU A 747 11.33 13.69 18.87
CA GLU A 747 9.92 13.46 18.55
C GLU A 747 9.16 14.78 18.37
N LYS A 748 9.41 15.79 19.21
CA LYS A 748 8.82 17.13 19.05
C LYS A 748 9.18 17.80 17.72
N MET A 749 10.42 17.62 17.26
CA MET A 749 10.83 18.13 15.94
C MET A 749 10.20 17.35 14.79
N LYS A 750 9.81 16.06 14.97
CA LYS A 750 8.98 15.32 14.00
C LYS A 750 7.50 15.71 14.08
N GLU A 751 6.94 15.91 15.28
CA GLU A 751 5.59 16.47 15.54
C GLU A 751 5.42 17.88 14.90
N GLU A 752 6.50 18.65 14.76
CA GLU A 752 6.49 19.94 14.04
C GLU A 752 6.40 19.79 12.51
N ASN A 753 7.02 18.73 11.95
CA ASN A 753 7.29 18.55 10.51
C ASN A 753 6.28 17.66 9.77
N GLY A 754 5.27 17.14 10.45
CA GLY A 754 4.26 16.27 9.86
C GLY A 754 3.07 16.04 10.79
N TYR A 755 2.10 15.26 10.31
CA TYR A 755 0.93 14.83 11.09
C TYR A 755 1.02 13.34 11.42
N PHE A 756 0.57 12.98 12.63
CA PHE A 756 0.50 11.62 13.18
C PHE A 756 1.84 10.87 13.15
N LEU A 757 2.69 11.11 14.15
CA LEU A 757 3.96 10.39 14.32
C LEU A 757 3.70 8.95 14.79
N MET A 758 3.93 7.96 13.93
CA MET A 758 3.64 6.54 14.16
C MET A 758 4.88 5.67 13.98
N ASP A 759 4.94 4.55 14.70
CA ASP A 759 5.89 3.46 14.48
C ASP A 759 5.42 2.53 13.34
N TYR A 760 6.15 1.43 13.11
CA TYR A 760 5.77 0.40 12.14
C TYR A 760 4.39 -0.23 12.45
N THR A 761 4.06 -0.40 13.73
CA THR A 761 2.79 -0.97 14.20
C THR A 761 1.61 -0.08 13.83
N GLY A 762 1.71 1.23 14.06
CA GLY A 762 0.70 2.21 13.67
C GLY A 762 0.53 2.33 12.15
N HIS A 763 1.64 2.28 11.40
CA HIS A 763 1.57 2.19 9.93
C HIS A 763 0.88 0.90 9.47
N GLY A 764 1.19 -0.24 10.10
CA GLY A 764 0.50 -1.52 9.86
C GLY A 764 -1.01 -1.44 10.11
N ALA A 765 -1.45 -0.76 11.17
CA ALA A 765 -2.87 -0.53 11.45
C ALA A 765 -3.58 0.28 10.34
N ILE A 766 -2.90 1.29 9.77
CA ILE A 766 -3.43 2.05 8.63
C ILE A 766 -3.46 1.17 7.36
N LEU A 767 -2.40 0.42 7.07
CA LEU A 767 -2.34 -0.49 5.93
C LEU A 767 -3.41 -1.60 6.00
N GLN A 768 -3.75 -2.10 7.19
CA GLN A 768 -4.86 -3.03 7.39
C GLN A 768 -6.20 -2.46 6.89
N ILE A 769 -6.49 -1.20 7.23
CA ILE A 769 -7.72 -0.48 6.81
C ILE A 769 -7.79 -0.26 5.29
N LEU A 770 -6.63 -0.13 4.62
CA LEU A 770 -6.52 0.05 3.17
C LEU A 770 -6.60 -1.29 2.42
N CYS A 771 -5.70 -2.22 2.76
CA CYS A 771 -5.34 -3.36 1.95
C CYS A 771 -6.09 -4.65 2.30
N THR A 772 -6.58 -4.82 3.53
CA THR A 772 -7.18 -6.09 3.99
C THR A 772 -8.70 -6.01 4.04
N PRO A 773 -9.46 -6.73 3.19
CA PRO A 773 -10.91 -6.80 3.31
C PRO A 773 -11.32 -7.51 4.61
N LEU A 774 -12.43 -7.09 5.23
CA LEU A 774 -12.90 -7.62 6.52
C LEU A 774 -13.25 -9.13 6.49
N GLU A 775 -13.55 -9.69 5.31
CA GLU A 775 -13.70 -11.13 5.13
C GLU A 775 -12.36 -11.87 5.23
N ASP A 776 -11.29 -11.31 4.67
CA ASP A 776 -9.95 -11.91 4.65
C ASP A 776 -9.22 -11.73 5.97
N TYR A 777 -9.41 -10.58 6.64
CA TYR A 777 -9.07 -10.38 8.05
C TYR A 777 -9.53 -11.59 8.90
N SER A 778 -10.77 -12.01 8.70
CA SER A 778 -11.38 -13.10 9.49
C SER A 778 -10.74 -14.45 9.17
N LYS A 779 -10.51 -14.75 7.89
CA LYS A 779 -9.82 -15.98 7.45
C LYS A 779 -8.39 -16.05 8.00
N ARG A 780 -7.66 -14.93 7.97
CA ARG A 780 -6.26 -14.81 8.42
C ARG A 780 -6.13 -14.93 9.94
N ILE A 781 -7.00 -14.30 10.74
CA ILE A 781 -6.95 -14.46 12.20
C ILE A 781 -7.40 -15.86 12.64
N GLN A 782 -8.36 -16.49 11.94
CA GLN A 782 -8.70 -17.91 12.13
C GLN A 782 -7.50 -18.82 11.85
N ASN A 783 -6.69 -18.53 10.82
CA ASN A 783 -5.46 -19.26 10.53
C ASN A 783 -4.41 -19.09 11.63
N ILE A 784 -4.14 -17.87 12.12
CA ILE A 784 -3.18 -17.62 13.21
C ILE A 784 -3.56 -18.42 14.47
N ILE A 785 -4.80 -18.28 14.95
CA ILE A 785 -5.31 -19.01 16.11
C ILE A 785 -5.19 -20.52 15.91
N GLN A 786 -5.52 -21.02 14.70
CA GLN A 786 -5.43 -22.44 14.38
C GLN A 786 -3.98 -22.97 14.36
N MET A 787 -3.01 -22.18 13.89
CA MET A 787 -1.60 -22.53 13.87
C MET A 787 -0.99 -22.54 15.28
N GLU A 788 -1.07 -21.41 15.99
CA GLU A 788 -0.50 -21.24 17.34
C GLU A 788 -1.03 -22.30 18.31
N ALA A 789 -2.35 -22.49 18.39
CA ALA A 789 -2.93 -23.43 19.32
C ALA A 789 -2.64 -24.90 18.96
N LYS A 790 -2.46 -25.24 17.67
CA LYS A 790 -2.00 -26.61 17.28
C LYS A 790 -0.59 -26.89 17.78
N GLU A 791 0.32 -25.92 17.69
CA GLU A 791 1.70 -26.10 18.19
C GLU A 791 1.74 -26.06 19.73
N TYR A 792 1.00 -25.16 20.37
CA TYR A 792 0.91 -25.09 21.84
C TYR A 792 0.31 -26.37 22.46
N TYR A 793 -0.71 -26.97 21.84
CA TYR A 793 -1.32 -28.21 22.31
C TYR A 793 -0.67 -29.51 21.79
N LYS A 794 0.42 -29.40 21.01
CA LYS A 794 1.15 -30.52 20.43
C LYS A 794 1.59 -31.55 21.48
N GLY A 795 1.18 -32.80 21.28
CA GLY A 795 1.42 -33.88 22.24
C GLY A 795 0.52 -33.89 23.50
N LYS A 796 -0.34 -32.86 23.68
CA LYS A 796 -1.36 -32.80 24.73
C LYS A 796 -2.74 -33.18 24.18
N SER A 797 -3.19 -32.49 23.12
CA SER A 797 -4.51 -32.67 22.49
C SER A 797 -4.45 -32.29 21.00
N SER A 798 -5.52 -32.57 20.25
CA SER A 798 -5.61 -32.24 18.81
C SER A 798 -6.53 -31.02 18.59
N PHE A 799 -5.97 -29.82 18.76
CA PHE A 799 -6.72 -28.57 18.66
C PHE A 799 -7.28 -28.31 17.25
N SER A 800 -8.54 -27.87 17.16
CA SER A 800 -9.25 -27.53 15.92
C SER A 800 -10.20 -26.36 16.17
N ILE A 801 -10.16 -25.32 15.34
CA ILE A 801 -10.94 -24.09 15.57
C ILE A 801 -12.47 -24.34 15.51
N ASP A 802 -12.90 -25.32 14.71
CA ASP A 802 -14.29 -25.83 14.59
C ASP A 802 -14.83 -26.49 15.88
N LYS A 803 -13.96 -26.64 16.89
CA LYS A 803 -14.27 -27.21 18.21
C LYS A 803 -14.02 -26.25 19.37
N ALA A 804 -13.57 -25.02 19.10
CA ALA A 804 -13.47 -23.97 20.10
C ALA A 804 -14.86 -23.35 20.30
N TYR A 805 -15.69 -24.00 21.10
CA TYR A 805 -17.09 -23.63 21.31
C TYR A 805 -17.24 -22.54 22.38
N THR A 806 -17.95 -21.46 22.04
CA THR A 806 -18.25 -20.34 22.94
C THR A 806 -19.54 -20.55 23.75
N SER A 807 -20.28 -21.63 23.49
CA SER A 807 -21.54 -21.94 24.18
C SER A 807 -21.77 -23.44 24.32
N ILE A 808 -22.64 -23.82 25.25
CA ILE A 808 -23.04 -25.21 25.49
C ILE A 808 -24.57 -25.29 25.49
N HIS A 809 -25.12 -26.14 24.62
CA HIS A 809 -26.50 -26.59 24.69
C HIS A 809 -26.60 -27.82 25.58
N SER A 810 -27.53 -27.81 26.55
CA SER A 810 -27.81 -28.97 27.40
C SER A 810 -29.26 -29.43 27.34
N ASN A 811 -29.44 -30.75 27.37
CA ASN A 811 -30.70 -31.45 27.49
C ASN A 811 -30.64 -32.37 28.72
N THR A 812 -31.53 -32.16 29.68
CA THR A 812 -31.66 -32.96 30.89
C THR A 812 -33.06 -33.57 31.00
N GLU A 813 -33.10 -34.89 31.09
CA GLU A 813 -34.29 -35.69 31.35
C GLU A 813 -34.28 -36.21 32.79
N TYR A 814 -35.40 -36.07 33.49
CA TYR A 814 -35.53 -36.42 34.90
C TYR A 814 -36.94 -36.89 35.27
N HIS A 815 -37.01 -37.81 36.24
CA HIS A 815 -38.26 -38.21 36.88
C HIS A 815 -38.51 -37.41 38.17
N LEU A 816 -39.64 -36.70 38.20
CA LEU A 816 -40.23 -36.16 39.42
C LEU A 816 -40.96 -37.27 40.17
N LYS A 817 -40.53 -37.60 41.39
CA LYS A 817 -41.19 -38.61 42.23
C LYS A 817 -42.31 -37.95 43.04
N PRO A 818 -43.53 -38.53 43.11
CA PRO A 818 -44.62 -37.94 43.86
C PRO A 818 -44.37 -38.03 45.37
N PHE A 819 -44.79 -37.01 46.12
CA PHE A 819 -44.71 -36.95 47.58
C PHE A 819 -45.65 -37.98 48.23
N MET A 820 -46.78 -38.30 47.58
CA MET A 820 -47.66 -39.41 47.96
C MET A 820 -48.12 -40.20 46.72
N GLY A 821 -48.02 -41.52 46.79
CA GLY A 821 -48.49 -42.44 45.74
C GLY A 821 -50.01 -42.55 45.73
N LEU A 822 -50.69 -41.68 44.98
CA LEU A 822 -52.16 -41.62 44.91
C LEU A 822 -52.81 -42.79 44.13
N SER A 823 -52.06 -43.48 43.27
CA SER A 823 -52.45 -44.77 42.66
C SER A 823 -51.23 -45.55 42.16
N PRO A 824 -51.35 -46.86 41.88
CA PRO A 824 -50.30 -47.65 41.22
C PRO A 824 -49.93 -47.18 39.80
N SER A 825 -50.79 -46.39 39.14
CA SER A 825 -50.50 -45.77 37.84
C SER A 825 -49.85 -44.38 37.96
N LEU A 826 -49.86 -43.77 39.16
CA LEU A 826 -49.21 -42.49 39.46
C LEU A 826 -47.86 -42.68 40.19
N THR A 827 -47.59 -43.86 40.75
CA THR A 827 -46.32 -44.17 41.44
C THR A 827 -45.08 -44.24 40.53
N GLY A 828 -45.24 -44.20 39.20
CA GLY A 828 -44.12 -44.15 38.26
C GLY A 828 -43.37 -42.80 38.25
N GLY A 829 -43.98 -41.73 38.76
CA GLY A 829 -43.48 -40.38 38.64
C GLY A 829 -43.72 -39.76 37.26
N PHE A 830 -43.39 -38.47 37.13
CA PHE A 830 -43.58 -37.73 35.89
C PHE A 830 -42.22 -37.58 35.17
N PRO A 831 -42.07 -38.07 33.92
CA PRO A 831 -40.91 -37.75 33.10
C PRO A 831 -40.98 -36.29 32.66
N MET A 832 -39.87 -35.58 32.83
CA MET A 832 -39.67 -34.20 32.40
C MET A 832 -38.44 -34.14 31.50
N LYS A 833 -38.54 -33.43 30.39
CA LYS A 833 -37.40 -33.02 29.57
C LYS A 833 -37.22 -31.51 29.72
N LYS A 834 -35.98 -31.05 29.88
CA LYS A 834 -35.62 -29.63 29.87
C LYS A 834 -34.38 -29.41 29.03
N GLU A 835 -34.44 -28.36 28.22
CA GLU A 835 -33.31 -27.83 27.46
C GLU A 835 -32.89 -26.50 28.11
N ARG A 836 -31.60 -26.19 28.05
CA ARG A 836 -31.03 -24.90 28.45
C ARG A 836 -29.69 -24.69 27.75
N ASP A 837 -29.51 -23.49 27.22
CA ASP A 837 -28.27 -23.00 26.63
C ASP A 837 -27.55 -22.05 27.60
N LEU A 838 -26.24 -21.94 27.45
CA LEU A 838 -25.42 -20.89 28.06
C LEU A 838 -24.21 -20.61 27.15
N ALA A 839 -23.92 -19.33 26.94
CA ALA A 839 -22.69 -18.84 26.32
C ALA A 839 -21.84 -18.12 27.39
N TYR A 840 -20.61 -17.76 27.04
CA TYR A 840 -19.84 -16.74 27.76
C TYR A 840 -20.55 -15.37 27.71
#